data_AF-A0A1V6CPE9-F1
#
_entry.id   AF-A0A1V6CPE9-F1
#
_cell.length_a   1.000
_cell.length_b   1.000
_cell.length_c   1.000
_cell.angle_alpha   90.00
_cell.angle_beta   90.00
_cell.angle_gamma   90.00
#
_symmetry.space_group_name_H-M   'P 1'
#
loop_
_entity.id
_entity.type
_entity.pdbx_description
1 polymer ?
#
loop_
_entity_poly.entity_id
_entity_poly.type
_entity_poly.pdbx_seq_one_letter_code
_entity_poly.pdbx_strand_id
1 'polypeptide(L)'
;MSVQGPLISGQDEVVFTAETRRHRLPLVEQLAEQYRRLNGIRPIILTAGNCDFSALPTPHWVKAFLWDLVEPDVERVTWIDSDTICIRRLPAWPEAPFAAAGDLPDTLEAERNHPELSALREYFNSGVFSCRRQSRPAFEALKRAMRNRLPLGDFWEQGAFNLAVAKELGGFHALPQTCNWFRPYLGPAPPECCILHFPGAADDEGRDRIMREYLLPSTAPECATAGRRHEEAGRAEQAAHAYREALRLGGPNVDLLNRLAHMHTNLGQLSQAVARLEEVIRLQPASPVGYCNLGSTLKDQGRVPEAIQAVRKAATFAPGQLDIWHDYLLYLNYDDRLTPEEVFAEHRRWGRETMHRMMLPAPHENDPAPERPLRIGYVSPDFRRHITGTFIEPVLRCHDRKWFQTFCYAEVSRPDKSTKRMRGLADGWFFTNGRSDGEVARRIRKDRIDILVDLCGHMGGSRLGVFAHKAAPIQMTWLGYPNTTGLPTVEYRITDAVADPPGATESLHTERLLRLPEGFIAYQAPAGAPSVVPPPALQNGRVTFGCFNNFAKATSTTLRLWASILVAVPNSRLLIKTRAMADAPTRQGLADTMKGLGVSPDRLEMVPFADSYGDHLAAYGRVDIALDCFPYNGTATTCEALWMGVPLVSLTGRSHVSRVSASILAQVGLGHLAAETQEAAVGAAVELASDIQGLRDLRLTMRDRLSTSSLMDMTGFVRRLEEAYRQAWQTRAATREQA
;
A
#
# COMPACT_ATOMS: atom_id res chain seq x y z
N MET A 1 -1.67 -18.71 49.78
CA MET A 1 -2.98 -19.25 49.31
C MET A 1 -3.26 -18.66 47.93
N SER A 2 -3.66 -19.54 47.00
CA SER A 2 -4.20 -19.33 45.63
C SER A 2 -3.40 -18.56 44.57
N VAL A 3 -3.16 -19.25 43.45
CA VAL A 3 -2.99 -18.68 42.09
C VAL A 3 -4.32 -18.79 41.37
N GLN A 4 -4.81 -17.72 40.73
CA GLN A 4 -5.68 -17.77 39.53
C GLN A 4 -5.63 -16.45 38.73
N GLY A 5 -5.22 -16.53 37.45
CA GLY A 5 -5.84 -15.82 36.31
C GLY A 5 -5.40 -14.38 35.93
N PRO A 6 -5.30 -14.04 34.62
CA PRO A 6 -4.75 -12.78 34.13
C PRO A 6 -5.83 -11.70 33.92
N LEU A 7 -5.44 -10.41 34.01
CA LEU A 7 -6.27 -9.28 33.58
C LEU A 7 -5.41 -8.35 32.71
N ILE A 8 -5.46 -8.57 31.39
CA ILE A 8 -5.40 -7.46 30.44
C ILE A 8 -6.82 -6.88 30.40
N SER A 9 -6.97 -5.64 30.80
CA SER A 9 -8.23 -4.91 30.68
C SER A 9 -7.97 -3.42 30.71
N GLY A 10 -8.35 -2.74 29.63
CA GLY A 10 -8.79 -1.35 29.68
C GLY A 10 -7.68 -0.31 29.64
N GLN A 11 -7.88 0.67 28.78
CA GLN A 11 -7.16 1.95 28.76
C GLN A 11 -7.22 2.61 30.15
N ASP A 12 -6.19 3.40 30.49
CA ASP A 12 -6.02 4.23 31.70
C ASP A 12 -5.02 3.73 32.77
N GLU A 13 -3.87 3.16 32.37
CA GLU A 13 -2.76 2.90 33.30
C GLU A 13 -1.46 3.62 32.86
N VAL A 14 -0.85 4.37 33.79
CA VAL A 14 0.44 5.05 33.63
C VAL A 14 1.44 4.47 34.63
N VAL A 15 2.60 4.02 34.13
CA VAL A 15 3.66 3.36 34.92
C VAL A 15 4.65 4.39 35.47
N PHE A 16 4.91 4.36 36.79
CA PHE A 16 5.99 5.14 37.43
C PHE A 16 7.03 4.20 38.06
N THR A 17 8.31 4.43 37.74
CA THR A 17 9.46 3.80 38.44
C THR A 17 10.08 4.81 39.40
N ALA A 18 10.30 4.45 40.66
CA ALA A 18 10.99 5.31 41.63
C ALA A 18 12.07 4.52 42.40
N GLU A 19 13.33 4.90 42.23
CA GLU A 19 14.36 4.64 43.25
C GLU A 19 14.25 5.73 44.32
N THR A 20 13.86 5.36 45.52
CA THR A 20 14.04 6.25 46.67
C THR A 20 14.77 5.50 47.76
N ARG A 21 15.87 6.09 48.27
CA ARG A 21 16.39 5.70 49.58
C ARG A 21 15.22 5.76 50.57
N ARG A 22 15.11 4.75 51.44
CA ARG A 22 13.98 4.45 52.38
C ARG A 22 13.28 5.64 53.06
N HIS A 23 13.91 6.80 53.16
CA HIS A 23 13.38 8.02 53.77
C HIS A 23 12.51 8.89 52.84
N ARG A 24 12.42 8.62 51.53
CA ARG A 24 11.59 9.42 50.58
C ARG A 24 10.33 8.73 50.04
N LEU A 25 10.09 7.47 50.39
CA LEU A 25 8.86 6.75 50.06
C LEU A 25 7.56 7.47 50.52
N PRO A 26 7.51 8.13 51.70
CA PRO A 26 6.32 8.87 52.13
C PRO A 26 5.94 10.04 51.22
N LEU A 27 6.93 10.65 50.56
CA LEU A 27 6.71 11.76 49.64
C LEU A 27 6.13 11.28 48.31
N VAL A 28 6.59 10.12 47.83
CA VAL A 28 6.08 9.48 46.60
C VAL A 28 4.65 9.00 46.79
N GLU A 29 4.33 8.43 47.95
CA GLU A 29 2.97 8.04 48.31
C GLU A 29 2.03 9.26 48.45
N GLN A 30 2.53 10.39 48.98
CA GLN A 30 1.78 11.65 49.05
C GLN A 30 1.45 12.22 47.66
N LEU A 31 2.41 12.22 46.75
CA LEU A 31 2.23 12.71 45.38
C LEU A 31 1.29 11.81 44.58
N ALA A 32 1.39 10.50 44.75
CA ALA A 32 0.49 9.51 44.18
C ALA A 32 -0.97 9.70 44.63
N GLU A 33 -1.18 9.97 45.92
CA GLU A 33 -2.51 10.22 46.49
C GLU A 33 -3.08 11.60 46.07
N GLN A 34 -2.23 12.63 45.93
CA GLN A 34 -2.64 13.92 45.35
C GLN A 34 -3.05 13.79 43.88
N TYR A 35 -2.26 13.07 43.08
CA TYR A 35 -2.55 12.85 41.67
C TYR A 35 -3.87 12.10 41.47
N ARG A 36 -4.10 11.09 42.31
CA ARG A 36 -5.36 10.34 42.36
C ARG A 36 -6.56 11.20 42.70
N ARG A 37 -6.44 12.14 43.65
CA ARG A 37 -7.52 13.08 44.00
C ARG A 37 -7.85 14.05 42.87
N LEU A 38 -6.84 14.46 42.10
CA LEU A 38 -7.01 15.41 41.01
C LEU A 38 -7.55 14.75 39.73
N ASN A 39 -7.19 13.49 39.48
CA ASN A 39 -7.43 12.83 38.19
C ASN A 39 -8.28 11.55 38.27
N GLY A 40 -8.67 11.10 39.47
CA GLY A 40 -9.57 9.95 39.67
C GLY A 40 -8.94 8.55 39.56
N ILE A 41 -7.63 8.46 39.26
CA ILE A 41 -6.94 7.20 38.94
C ILE A 41 -6.03 6.75 40.11
N ARG A 42 -6.06 5.46 40.50
CA ARG A 42 -5.25 4.88 41.60
C ARG A 42 -3.92 4.33 41.06
N PRO A 43 -2.75 4.90 41.42
CA PRO A 43 -1.47 4.41 40.92
C PRO A 43 -1.01 3.12 41.62
N ILE A 44 -0.28 2.25 40.90
CA ILE A 44 0.39 1.02 41.40
C ILE A 44 1.88 1.33 41.63
N ILE A 45 2.47 0.83 42.73
CA ILE A 45 3.87 1.07 43.12
C ILE A 45 4.68 -0.23 42.98
N LEU A 46 5.80 -0.22 42.24
CA LEU A 46 6.74 -1.34 42.13
C LEU A 46 8.13 -0.95 42.65
N THR A 47 8.72 -1.79 43.50
CA THR A 47 10.04 -1.57 44.10
C THR A 47 11.05 -2.61 43.59
N ALA A 48 12.12 -2.18 42.90
CA ALA A 48 13.26 -3.04 42.59
C ALA A 48 14.34 -2.83 43.67
N GLY A 49 14.50 -3.79 44.57
CA GLY A 49 15.49 -3.75 45.64
C GLY A 49 16.72 -4.59 45.31
N ASN A 50 17.91 -3.98 45.44
CA ASN A 50 19.23 -4.61 45.57
C ASN A 50 19.55 -5.76 44.60
N CYS A 51 19.65 -5.47 43.30
CA CYS A 51 20.34 -6.36 42.38
C CYS A 51 21.68 -5.73 41.99
N ASP A 52 22.77 -6.45 42.26
CA ASP A 52 24.05 -6.22 41.60
C ASP A 52 23.86 -6.47 40.10
N PHE A 53 23.83 -5.39 39.31
CA PHE A 53 23.57 -5.44 37.86
C PHE A 53 24.70 -6.11 37.07
N SER A 54 25.81 -6.48 37.70
CA SER A 54 26.87 -7.28 37.06
C SER A 54 26.48 -8.75 36.87
N ALA A 55 25.39 -9.23 37.48
CA ALA A 55 25.07 -10.65 37.57
C ALA A 55 23.71 -11.11 37.00
N LEU A 56 22.94 -10.25 36.31
CA LEU A 56 21.66 -10.66 35.70
C LEU A 56 21.55 -10.21 34.23
N PRO A 57 21.17 -11.10 33.29
CA PRO A 57 20.86 -10.70 31.93
C PRO A 57 19.58 -9.85 31.96
N THR A 58 19.68 -8.61 31.48
CA THR A 58 18.55 -7.69 31.40
C THR A 58 17.40 -8.36 30.62
N PRO A 59 16.16 -8.40 31.12
CA PRO A 59 15.08 -9.05 30.40
C PRO A 59 14.81 -8.34 29.07
N HIS A 60 14.89 -9.07 27.97
CA HIS A 60 14.66 -8.61 26.59
C HIS A 60 13.38 -7.76 26.39
N TRP A 61 12.39 -7.88 27.28
CA TRP A 61 11.12 -7.15 27.21
C TRP A 61 11.24 -5.67 27.64
N VAL A 62 12.16 -5.32 28.54
CA VAL A 62 12.36 -3.92 28.98
C VAL A 62 12.97 -3.09 27.84
N LYS A 63 13.98 -3.64 27.14
CA LYS A 63 14.55 -3.03 25.93
C LYS A 63 13.53 -2.90 24.80
N ALA A 64 12.66 -3.89 24.63
CA ALA A 64 11.60 -3.86 23.62
C ALA A 64 10.53 -2.79 23.91
N PHE A 65 10.14 -2.63 25.17
CA PHE A 65 9.16 -1.62 25.61
C PHE A 65 9.70 -0.18 25.47
N LEU A 66 10.98 0.03 25.78
CA LEU A 66 11.63 1.33 25.62
C LEU A 66 11.82 1.72 24.15
N TRP A 67 12.01 0.76 23.25
CA TRP A 67 12.07 1.02 21.81
C TRP A 67 10.72 1.44 21.22
N ASP A 68 9.60 0.84 21.66
CA ASP A 68 8.25 1.28 21.25
C ASP A 68 7.96 2.72 21.71
N LEU A 69 8.62 3.19 22.76
CA LEU A 69 8.59 4.56 23.25
C LEU A 69 9.52 5.51 22.50
N VAL A 70 10.56 5.04 21.78
CA VAL A 70 11.61 5.87 21.14
C VAL A 70 11.40 6.00 19.60
N GLU A 71 10.25 5.57 19.09
CA GLU A 71 9.78 5.80 17.70
C GLU A 71 9.60 7.31 17.38
N PRO A 72 9.41 7.73 16.10
CA PRO A 72 9.65 9.11 15.63
C PRO A 72 8.72 10.20 16.19
N ASP A 73 7.78 9.85 17.06
CA ASP A 73 6.95 10.79 17.82
C ASP A 73 7.65 11.31 19.09
N VAL A 74 8.85 10.82 19.41
CA VAL A 74 9.72 11.39 20.44
C VAL A 74 10.66 12.39 19.80
N GLU A 75 10.26 13.66 19.81
CA GLU A 75 11.13 14.76 19.40
C GLU A 75 12.34 14.94 20.33
N ARG A 76 12.27 14.48 21.60
CA ARG A 76 13.32 14.75 22.59
C ARG A 76 13.35 13.77 23.77
N VAL A 77 14.42 12.98 23.88
CA VAL A 77 14.87 12.42 25.16
C VAL A 77 15.64 13.52 25.88
N THR A 78 15.14 13.99 27.02
CA THR A 78 15.78 15.08 27.77
C THR A 78 16.18 14.58 29.16
N TRP A 79 17.47 14.69 29.50
CA TRP A 79 17.92 14.53 30.87
C TRP A 79 17.34 15.67 31.71
N ILE A 80 16.53 15.33 32.71
CA ILE A 80 15.98 16.33 33.65
C ILE A 80 17.03 16.63 34.73
N ASP A 81 17.84 15.63 35.08
CA ASP A 81 18.96 15.75 36.01
C ASP A 81 20.06 14.73 35.67
N SER A 82 20.96 14.49 36.62
CA SER A 82 22.13 13.64 36.44
C SER A 82 21.84 12.15 36.26
N ASP A 83 20.63 11.67 36.53
CA ASP A 83 20.31 10.24 36.48
C ASP A 83 18.90 9.96 35.95
N THR A 84 18.16 10.98 35.53
CA THR A 84 16.76 10.84 35.14
C THR A 84 16.50 11.40 33.74
N ILE A 85 15.86 10.60 32.88
CA ILE A 85 15.40 11.02 31.55
C ILE A 85 13.88 11.15 31.49
N CYS A 86 13.44 12.08 30.67
CA CYS A 86 12.04 12.26 30.29
C CYS A 86 11.88 11.99 28.80
N ILE A 87 10.92 11.13 28.48
CA ILE A 87 10.51 10.80 27.12
C ILE A 87 9.14 11.45 26.91
N ARG A 88 9.06 12.42 26.00
CA ARG A 88 7.82 13.14 25.66
C ARG A 88 7.37 12.75 24.26
N ARG A 89 6.08 12.42 24.12
CA ARG A 89 5.41 12.19 22.83
C ARG A 89 4.55 13.40 22.44
N LEU A 90 4.66 13.91 21.22
CA LEU A 90 3.69 14.89 20.68
C LEU A 90 2.60 14.16 19.87
N PRO A 91 1.37 14.72 19.77
CA PRO A 91 0.37 14.15 18.89
C PRO A 91 0.70 14.47 17.43
N ALA A 92 0.50 13.49 16.53
CA ALA A 92 0.52 13.69 15.09
C ALA A 92 -0.59 14.67 14.67
N TRP A 93 -0.23 15.84 14.15
CA TRP A 93 -1.14 16.76 13.46
C TRP A 93 -0.77 16.86 11.98
N PRO A 94 -1.75 16.94 11.06
CA PRO A 94 -1.50 17.07 9.63
C PRO A 94 -1.00 18.49 9.30
N GLU A 95 -0.02 18.58 8.41
CA GLU A 95 0.38 19.85 7.79
C GLU A 95 -0.80 20.41 6.97
N ALA A 96 -1.48 21.41 7.51
CA ALA A 96 -2.32 22.31 6.72
C ALA A 96 -1.55 23.60 6.46
N PRO A 97 -1.47 24.10 5.22
CA PRO A 97 -0.83 25.37 4.92
C PRO A 97 -1.67 26.50 5.53
N PHE A 98 -1.03 27.42 6.26
CA PHE A 98 -1.64 28.70 6.63
C PHE A 98 -1.93 29.49 5.35
N ALA A 99 -3.14 29.30 4.81
CA ALA A 99 -3.72 30.20 3.84
C ALA A 99 -4.15 31.48 4.57
N ALA A 100 -3.73 32.60 4.01
CA ALA A 100 -4.17 33.93 4.40
C ALA A 100 -5.69 34.08 4.25
N ALA A 101 -6.37 34.39 5.34
CA ALA A 101 -7.65 35.08 5.42
C ALA A 101 -7.73 35.61 6.87
N GLY A 102 -7.88 36.91 7.13
CA GLY A 102 -9.03 37.67 6.66
C GLY A 102 -10.16 37.40 7.66
N ASP A 103 -10.41 38.37 8.54
CA ASP A 103 -11.50 38.47 9.53
C ASP A 103 -11.23 37.90 10.95
N LEU A 104 -10.62 38.76 11.78
CA LEU A 104 -10.74 38.72 13.25
C LEU A 104 -11.58 39.94 13.70
N PRO A 105 -12.51 39.81 14.67
CA PRO A 105 -13.42 40.89 15.08
C PRO A 105 -12.71 42.14 15.65
N ASP A 106 -13.23 43.32 15.33
CA ASP A 106 -12.73 44.69 15.59
C ASP A 106 -12.45 45.10 17.06
N THR A 107 -12.53 44.19 18.04
CA THR A 107 -12.36 44.55 19.47
C THR A 107 -10.91 44.50 19.97
N LEU A 108 -9.92 44.19 19.12
CA LEU A 108 -8.51 44.05 19.52
C LEU A 108 -7.55 45.07 18.88
N GLU A 109 -8.04 46.07 18.14
CA GLU A 109 -7.18 47.12 17.56
C GLU A 109 -6.66 48.14 18.59
N ALA A 110 -7.25 48.22 19.78
CA ALA A 110 -6.83 49.16 20.82
C ALA A 110 -5.55 48.74 21.58
N GLU A 111 -5.12 47.47 21.50
CA GLU A 111 -3.98 46.96 22.28
C GLU A 111 -2.65 46.94 21.50
N ARG A 112 -2.69 47.24 20.20
CA ARG A 112 -1.55 47.02 19.31
C ARG A 112 -0.41 48.05 19.45
N ASN A 113 -0.66 49.18 20.11
CA ASN A 113 0.27 50.32 20.17
C ASN A 113 0.71 50.72 21.60
N HIS A 114 0.71 49.80 22.56
CA HIS A 114 1.21 50.12 23.91
C HIS A 114 2.76 50.01 23.98
N PRO A 115 3.49 51.10 24.31
CA PRO A 115 4.96 51.14 24.26
C PRO A 115 5.67 50.07 25.11
N GLU A 116 5.01 49.59 26.15
CA GLU A 116 5.56 48.63 27.13
C GLU A 116 5.55 47.18 26.61
N LEU A 117 4.69 46.83 25.64
CA LEU A 117 4.67 45.50 25.00
C LEU A 117 5.73 45.35 23.89
N SER A 118 6.16 46.48 23.30
CA SER A 118 7.24 46.48 22.30
C SER A 118 8.59 46.10 22.92
N ALA A 119 8.84 46.54 24.17
CA ALA A 119 10.06 46.20 24.92
C ALA A 119 10.15 44.71 25.31
N LEU A 120 9.00 44.07 25.58
CA LEU A 120 8.91 42.63 25.84
C LEU A 120 9.20 41.81 24.58
N ARG A 121 8.75 42.29 23.42
CA ARG A 121 8.94 41.61 22.13
C ARG A 121 10.40 41.67 21.65
N GLU A 122 11.08 42.80 21.85
CA GLU A 122 12.53 42.92 21.61
C GLU A 122 13.34 42.03 22.55
N TYR A 123 12.92 41.89 23.82
CA TYR A 123 13.59 41.03 24.79
C TYR A 123 13.52 39.54 24.38
N PHE A 124 12.35 39.05 23.94
CA PHE A 124 12.17 37.66 23.48
C PHE A 124 12.87 37.36 22.15
N ASN A 125 12.97 38.33 21.24
CA ASN A 125 13.62 38.13 19.93
C ASN A 125 15.16 38.19 19.99
N SER A 126 15.75 38.64 21.10
CA SER A 126 17.21 38.80 21.22
C SER A 126 18.00 37.50 21.49
N GLY A 127 17.34 36.38 21.78
CA GLY A 127 17.96 35.05 21.83
C GLY A 127 19.04 34.80 22.90
N VAL A 128 19.35 35.75 23.79
CA VAL A 128 20.38 35.60 24.82
C VAL A 128 19.76 35.27 26.19
N PHE A 129 19.74 34.00 26.57
CA PHE A 129 19.52 33.60 27.96
C PHE A 129 20.84 33.61 28.72
N SER A 130 21.25 34.78 29.22
CA SER A 130 22.26 34.85 30.28
C SER A 130 21.64 35.43 31.55
N CYS A 131 21.82 34.69 32.64
CA CYS A 131 21.30 35.02 33.96
C CYS A 131 22.17 36.11 34.60
N ARG A 132 21.63 37.33 34.81
CA ARG A 132 21.80 38.14 36.04
C ARG A 132 21.10 39.52 36.00
N ARG A 133 20.38 39.82 37.09
CA ARG A 133 20.08 41.12 37.73
C ARG A 133 19.40 42.28 36.97
N GLN A 134 19.29 42.32 35.64
CA GLN A 134 18.75 43.50 34.94
C GLN A 134 17.21 43.57 34.80
N SER A 135 16.46 42.53 35.14
CA SER A 135 15.00 42.44 34.92
C SER A 135 14.09 42.95 36.07
N ARG A 136 14.68 43.50 37.13
CA ARG A 136 13.94 43.94 38.35
C ARG A 136 13.00 45.15 38.13
N PRO A 137 13.34 46.18 37.33
CA PRO A 137 12.47 47.35 37.13
C PRO A 137 11.19 47.02 36.33
N ALA A 138 11.30 46.17 35.30
CA ALA A 138 10.17 45.74 34.48
C ALA A 138 9.14 44.94 35.31
N PHE A 139 9.61 44.17 36.27
CA PHE A 139 8.76 43.35 37.14
C PHE A 139 8.01 44.18 38.20
N GLU A 140 8.60 45.28 38.69
CA GLU A 140 7.94 46.19 39.64
C GLU A 140 6.90 47.11 38.95
N ALA A 141 7.08 47.42 37.66
CA ALA A 141 6.07 48.10 36.85
C ALA A 141 4.82 47.22 36.65
N LEU A 142 5.02 45.93 36.35
CA LEU A 142 3.96 44.93 36.21
C LEU A 142 3.17 44.75 37.51
N LYS A 143 3.85 44.67 38.67
CA LYS A 143 3.21 44.66 39.99
C LYS A 143 2.35 45.89 40.27
N ARG A 144 2.79 47.07 39.85
CA ARG A 144 2.04 48.33 40.05
C ARG A 144 0.77 48.39 39.20
N ALA A 145 0.85 47.93 37.95
CA ALA A 145 -0.30 47.85 37.06
C ALA A 145 -1.37 46.87 37.58
N MET A 146 -0.94 45.73 38.13
CA MET A 146 -1.83 44.69 38.64
C MET A 146 -2.48 45.02 40.00
N ARG A 147 -1.87 45.90 40.82
CA ARG A 147 -2.40 46.27 42.15
C ARG A 147 -3.63 47.17 42.14
N ASN A 148 -3.86 47.91 41.06
CA ASN A 148 -4.83 49.02 41.05
C ASN A 148 -6.15 48.71 40.30
N ARG A 149 -6.35 47.49 39.79
CA ARG A 149 -7.58 47.15 39.05
C ARG A 149 -8.04 45.72 39.33
N LEU A 150 -9.10 45.61 40.16
CA LEU A 150 -10.12 44.54 40.31
C LEU A 150 -10.18 43.83 41.69
N PRO A 151 -11.39 43.60 42.28
CA PRO A 151 -11.57 42.86 43.52
C PRO A 151 -12.06 41.42 43.28
N LEU A 152 -11.25 40.41 43.64
CA LEU A 152 -11.69 39.01 43.75
C LEU A 152 -10.93 38.33 44.91
N GLY A 153 -11.69 37.78 45.87
CA GLY A 153 -11.24 37.44 47.22
C GLY A 153 -10.54 36.08 47.41
N ASP A 154 -10.57 35.15 46.45
CA ASP A 154 -10.04 33.78 46.66
C ASP A 154 -8.75 33.48 45.87
N PHE A 155 -8.23 34.46 45.13
CA PHE A 155 -7.03 34.30 44.30
C PHE A 155 -5.71 34.36 45.09
N TRP A 156 -5.76 34.88 46.32
CA TRP A 156 -4.56 35.29 47.06
C TRP A 156 -3.92 34.20 47.91
N GLU A 157 -4.67 33.19 48.37
CA GLU A 157 -4.10 32.10 49.19
C GLU A 157 -3.19 31.17 48.37
N GLN A 158 -3.54 30.89 47.11
CA GLN A 158 -2.73 30.05 46.21
C GLN A 158 -1.44 30.77 45.76
N GLY A 159 -1.53 32.08 45.52
CA GLY A 159 -0.39 32.90 45.11
C GLY A 159 0.66 33.09 46.22
N ALA A 160 0.21 33.24 47.47
CA ALA A 160 1.11 33.34 48.63
C ALA A 160 1.82 32.01 48.94
N PHE A 161 1.15 30.88 48.76
CA PHE A 161 1.73 29.54 48.92
C PHE A 161 2.84 29.24 47.90
N ASN A 162 2.59 29.56 46.62
CA ASN A 162 3.57 29.36 45.55
C ASN A 162 4.80 30.28 45.69
N LEU A 163 4.64 31.47 46.29
CA LEU A 163 5.74 32.39 46.55
C LEU A 163 6.63 31.97 47.73
N ALA A 164 6.06 31.30 48.73
CA ALA A 164 6.82 30.74 49.85
C ALA A 164 7.69 29.55 49.43
N VAL A 165 7.16 28.66 48.58
CA VAL A 165 7.86 27.50 48.02
C VAL A 165 9.03 27.93 47.12
N ALA A 166 8.83 28.99 46.31
CA ALA A 166 9.89 29.54 45.45
C ALA A 166 11.06 30.17 46.22
N LYS A 167 10.85 30.58 47.48
CA LYS A 167 11.87 31.22 48.32
C LYS A 167 12.75 30.20 49.05
N GLU A 168 12.24 29.00 49.35
CA GLU A 168 13.02 27.92 49.98
C GLU A 168 13.82 27.07 48.98
N LEU A 169 13.37 26.94 47.73
CA LEU A 169 13.99 26.04 46.74
C LEU A 169 15.15 26.64 45.92
N GLY A 170 15.58 27.88 46.22
CA GLY A 170 16.87 28.40 45.75
C GLY A 170 17.18 28.21 44.26
N GLY A 171 16.23 28.47 43.35
CA GLY A 171 16.48 28.39 41.91
C GLY A 171 15.19 28.36 41.09
N PHE A 172 15.10 29.25 40.09
CA PHE A 172 13.97 29.30 39.16
C PHE A 172 14.05 28.14 38.15
N HIS A 173 13.30 27.07 38.40
CA HIS A 173 12.86 26.16 37.35
C HIS A 173 11.34 26.28 37.19
N ALA A 174 10.91 26.48 35.95
CA ALA A 174 9.52 26.69 35.57
C ALA A 174 8.64 25.51 35.99
N LEU A 175 7.63 25.76 36.82
CA LEU A 175 6.55 24.81 37.07
C LEU A 175 5.57 24.83 35.87
N PRO A 176 5.14 23.66 35.33
CA PRO A 176 4.28 23.56 34.13
C PRO A 176 2.87 24.15 34.23
N GLN A 177 2.50 24.82 35.32
CA GLN A 177 1.11 25.25 35.55
C GLN A 177 0.74 26.60 34.91
N THR A 178 1.68 27.29 34.26
CA THR A 178 1.39 28.49 33.46
C THR A 178 0.74 28.18 32.10
N CYS A 179 0.71 26.93 31.64
CA CYS A 179 0.12 26.57 30.34
C CYS A 179 -1.41 26.39 30.35
N ASN A 180 -2.08 26.45 31.50
CA ASN A 180 -3.55 26.32 31.58
C ASN A 180 -4.32 27.56 31.08
N TRP A 181 -3.63 28.65 30.71
CA TRP A 181 -4.26 29.89 30.26
C TRP A 181 -4.71 29.88 28.78
N PHE A 182 -4.25 28.92 27.97
CA PHE A 182 -4.57 28.82 26.53
C PHE A 182 -5.58 27.72 26.17
N ARG A 183 -6.21 27.09 27.16
CA ARG A 183 -7.15 25.96 27.00
C ARG A 183 -8.35 26.21 26.05
N PRO A 184 -8.84 27.44 25.81
CA PRO A 184 -9.92 27.65 24.83
C PRO A 184 -9.51 27.55 23.35
N TYR A 185 -8.21 27.62 23.02
CA TYR A 185 -7.76 27.82 21.63
C TYR A 185 -7.09 26.60 20.96
N LEU A 186 -6.80 25.52 21.70
CA LEU A 186 -6.00 24.40 21.19
C LEU A 186 -6.70 23.02 21.21
N GLY A 187 -7.96 22.93 21.63
CA GLY A 187 -8.65 21.65 21.78
C GLY A 187 -7.96 20.71 22.80
N PRO A 188 -8.50 19.51 23.05
CA PRO A 188 -7.95 18.59 24.04
C PRO A 188 -6.78 17.80 23.42
N ALA A 189 -5.57 17.99 23.92
CA ALA A 189 -4.42 17.12 23.63
C ALA A 189 -3.97 16.39 24.91
N PRO A 190 -3.72 15.06 24.86
CA PRO A 190 -3.15 14.31 25.98
C PRO A 190 -1.61 14.46 26.00
N PRO A 191 -0.94 14.18 27.12
CA PRO A 191 0.40 13.61 27.00
C PRO A 191 0.67 12.47 27.98
N GLU A 192 0.94 11.29 27.43
CA GLU A 192 1.74 10.26 28.10
C GLU A 192 3.18 10.78 28.22
N CYS A 193 3.71 10.83 29.44
CA CYS A 193 5.08 11.23 29.73
C CYS A 193 5.72 10.10 30.54
N CYS A 194 6.82 9.52 30.07
CA CYS A 194 7.53 8.46 30.77
C CYS A 194 8.83 9.02 31.39
N ILE A 195 8.99 8.81 32.69
CA ILE A 195 10.18 9.21 33.46
C ILE A 195 10.93 7.94 33.87
N LEU A 196 12.21 7.85 33.51
CA LEU A 196 13.06 6.69 33.78
C LEU A 196 14.31 7.14 34.53
N HIS A 197 14.65 6.42 35.59
CA HIS A 197 15.78 6.72 36.46
C HIS A 197 16.87 5.64 36.32
N PHE A 198 18.11 6.06 36.12
CA PHE A 198 19.28 5.22 35.88
C PHE A 198 20.41 5.58 36.86
N PRO A 199 20.54 4.88 37.99
CA PRO A 199 21.65 5.11 38.92
C PRO A 199 22.99 4.78 38.24
N GLY A 200 23.77 5.81 37.90
CA GLY A 200 25.06 5.66 37.21
C GLY A 200 25.26 6.52 35.97
N ALA A 201 24.34 7.43 35.65
CA ALA A 201 24.46 8.42 34.55
C ALA A 201 25.11 9.75 34.97
N ALA A 202 25.83 9.77 36.10
CA ALA A 202 26.27 10.99 36.77
C ALA A 202 27.23 11.87 35.94
N ASP A 203 27.90 11.28 34.94
CA ASP A 203 28.78 11.94 33.98
C ASP A 203 28.36 11.66 32.53
N ASP A 204 28.89 12.44 31.60
CA ASP A 204 28.53 12.32 30.18
C ASP A 204 28.88 10.94 29.61
N GLU A 205 29.94 10.28 30.13
CA GLU A 205 30.33 8.92 29.75
C GLU A 205 29.33 7.86 30.23
N GLY A 206 28.82 7.99 31.45
CA GLY A 206 27.75 7.15 32.01
C GLY A 206 26.41 7.34 31.28
N ARG A 207 26.07 8.58 30.89
CA ARG A 207 24.88 8.87 30.06
C ARG A 207 25.00 8.25 28.69
N ASP A 208 26.15 8.41 28.04
CA ASP A 208 26.44 7.81 26.75
C ASP A 208 26.40 6.28 26.78
N ARG A 209 26.92 5.68 27.85
CA ARG A 209 26.83 4.24 28.10
C ARG A 209 25.38 3.79 28.27
N ILE A 210 24.56 4.52 29.04
CA ILE A 210 23.16 4.16 29.27
C ILE A 210 22.31 4.28 28.00
N MET A 211 22.52 5.35 27.22
CA MET A 211 21.87 5.53 25.92
C MET A 211 22.24 4.41 24.93
N ARG A 212 23.51 3.99 24.92
CA ARG A 212 24.02 2.90 24.08
C ARG A 212 23.61 1.50 24.59
N GLU A 213 23.62 1.24 25.88
CA GLU A 213 23.36 -0.12 26.41
C GLU A 213 21.87 -0.44 26.55
N TYR A 214 21.01 0.56 26.83
CA TYR A 214 19.63 0.31 27.30
C TYR A 214 18.51 0.92 26.45
N LEU A 215 18.76 2.00 25.69
CA LEU A 215 17.69 2.80 25.06
C LEU A 215 17.68 2.78 23.53
N LEU A 216 18.84 2.56 22.89
CA LEU A 216 18.94 2.39 21.44
C LEU A 216 19.34 0.94 21.14
N PRO A 217 18.78 0.30 20.09
CA PRO A 217 19.31 -0.96 19.60
C PRO A 217 20.74 -0.66 19.14
N SER A 218 21.69 -1.13 19.92
CA SER A 218 23.12 -0.81 19.76
C SER A 218 23.90 -1.95 19.13
N THR A 219 23.21 -3.07 18.91
CA THR A 219 23.74 -4.23 18.21
C THR A 219 22.96 -4.47 16.92
N ALA A 220 23.66 -4.99 15.91
CA ALA A 220 23.04 -5.32 14.63
C ALA A 220 21.82 -6.26 14.75
N PRO A 221 21.80 -7.30 15.62
CA PRO A 221 20.63 -8.16 15.80
C PRO A 221 19.41 -7.45 16.40
N GLU A 222 19.61 -6.49 17.31
CA GLU A 222 18.51 -5.71 17.90
C GLU A 222 17.88 -4.81 16.82
N CYS A 223 18.70 -4.08 16.05
CA CYS A 223 18.22 -3.26 14.92
C CYS A 223 17.48 -4.12 13.88
N ALA A 224 18.01 -5.29 13.53
CA ALA A 224 17.35 -6.22 12.59
C ALA A 224 16.00 -6.71 13.11
N THR A 225 15.87 -6.91 14.43
CA THR A 225 14.62 -7.34 15.06
C THR A 225 13.59 -6.21 15.09
N ALA A 226 14.01 -4.99 15.40
CA ALA A 226 13.18 -3.80 15.27
C ALA A 226 12.68 -3.63 13.82
N GLY A 227 13.56 -3.77 12.84
CA GLY A 227 13.19 -3.70 11.42
C GLY A 227 12.08 -4.69 11.04
N ARG A 228 12.16 -5.93 11.52
CA ARG A 228 11.11 -6.94 11.27
C ARG A 228 9.77 -6.56 11.89
N ARG A 229 9.77 -6.01 13.11
CA ARG A 229 8.55 -5.54 13.78
C ARG A 229 7.89 -4.39 13.02
N HIS A 230 8.68 -3.39 12.60
CA HIS A 230 8.17 -2.28 11.79
C HIS A 230 7.65 -2.77 10.44
N GLU A 231 8.34 -3.72 9.79
CA GLU A 231 7.89 -4.35 8.55
C GLU A 231 6.54 -5.06 8.72
N GLU A 232 6.39 -5.87 9.77
CA GLU A 232 5.13 -6.56 10.11
C GLU A 232 3.99 -5.58 10.40
N ALA A 233 4.31 -4.44 11.00
CA ALA A 233 3.35 -3.37 11.28
C ALA A 233 3.10 -2.41 10.11
N GLY A 234 3.72 -2.65 8.93
CA GLY A 234 3.54 -1.81 7.74
C GLY A 234 4.25 -0.45 7.80
N ARG A 235 5.14 -0.24 8.78
CA ARG A 235 5.93 0.99 8.99
C ARG A 235 7.22 0.93 8.17
N ALA A 236 7.10 1.10 6.85
CA ALA A 236 8.19 0.86 5.90
C ALA A 236 9.41 1.77 6.09
N GLU A 237 9.22 3.04 6.46
CA GLU A 237 10.33 3.97 6.71
C GLU A 237 11.14 3.59 7.95
N GLN A 238 10.44 3.28 9.05
CA GLN A 238 11.04 2.83 10.30
C GLN A 238 11.77 1.49 10.10
N ALA A 239 11.18 0.58 9.34
CA ALA A 239 11.82 -0.69 8.98
C ALA A 239 13.10 -0.47 8.17
N ALA A 240 13.06 0.39 7.15
CA ALA A 240 14.23 0.73 6.34
C ALA A 240 15.35 1.36 7.18
N HIS A 241 15.01 2.27 8.09
CA HIS A 241 15.96 2.88 9.01
C HIS A 241 16.62 1.83 9.90
N ALA A 242 15.82 0.97 10.54
CA ALA A 242 16.34 -0.08 11.42
C ALA A 242 17.24 -1.09 10.69
N TYR A 243 16.88 -1.49 9.46
CA TYR A 243 17.73 -2.36 8.65
C TYR A 243 19.03 -1.69 8.20
N ARG A 244 19.01 -0.39 7.91
CA ARG A 244 20.21 0.38 7.59
C ARG A 244 21.17 0.44 8.77
N GLU A 245 20.66 0.69 9.98
CA GLU A 245 21.49 0.68 11.20
C GLU A 245 22.04 -0.72 11.50
N ALA A 246 21.24 -1.77 11.29
CA ALA A 246 21.70 -3.15 11.45
C ALA A 246 22.90 -3.45 10.52
N LEU A 247 22.83 -3.01 9.26
CA LEU A 247 23.92 -3.17 8.29
C LEU A 247 25.14 -2.31 8.65
N ARG A 248 24.93 -1.10 9.19
CA ARG A 248 26.03 -0.22 9.65
C ARG A 248 26.80 -0.84 10.81
N LEU A 249 26.11 -1.46 11.75
CA LEU A 249 26.70 -2.06 12.96
C LEU A 249 27.28 -3.46 12.70
N GLY A 250 26.63 -4.27 11.87
CA GLY A 250 26.96 -5.68 11.65
C GLY A 250 27.74 -5.97 10.37
N GLY A 251 27.92 -4.96 9.51
CA GLY A 251 28.48 -5.12 8.18
C GLY A 251 27.49 -5.72 7.16
N PRO A 252 27.94 -5.97 5.92
CA PRO A 252 27.08 -6.45 4.84
C PRO A 252 26.43 -7.79 5.17
N ASN A 253 25.11 -7.86 5.05
CA ASN A 253 24.32 -9.07 5.29
C ASN A 253 23.24 -9.20 4.21
N VAL A 254 23.24 -10.33 3.48
CA VAL A 254 22.36 -10.55 2.32
C VAL A 254 20.87 -10.48 2.68
N ASP A 255 20.46 -11.03 3.82
CA ASP A 255 19.06 -11.03 4.24
C ASP A 255 18.59 -9.62 4.59
N LEU A 256 19.41 -8.86 5.32
CA LEU A 256 19.11 -7.47 5.66
C LEU A 256 19.11 -6.57 4.42
N LEU A 257 20.00 -6.79 3.47
CA LEU A 257 20.00 -6.06 2.19
C LEU A 257 18.75 -6.35 1.37
N ASN A 258 18.31 -7.61 1.28
CA ASN A 258 17.07 -7.97 0.61
C ASN A 258 15.84 -7.32 1.27
N ARG A 259 15.77 -7.34 2.61
CA ARG A 259 14.69 -6.70 3.37
C ARG A 259 14.69 -5.18 3.21
N LEU A 260 15.87 -4.56 3.26
CA LEU A 260 16.02 -3.13 3.01
C LEU A 260 15.60 -2.75 1.59
N ALA A 261 15.98 -3.56 0.58
CA ALA A 261 15.54 -3.38 -0.79
C ALA A 261 14.01 -3.47 -0.91
N HIS A 262 13.38 -4.44 -0.25
CA HIS A 262 11.92 -4.55 -0.20
C HIS A 262 11.28 -3.28 0.41
N MET A 263 11.83 -2.75 1.51
CA MET A 263 11.31 -1.51 2.11
C MET A 263 11.45 -0.33 1.16
N HIS A 264 12.60 -0.18 0.49
CA HIS A 264 12.79 0.83 -0.54
C HIS A 264 11.77 0.69 -1.68
N THR A 265 11.47 -0.53 -2.14
CA THR A 265 10.43 -0.77 -3.16
C THR A 265 9.04 -0.36 -2.68
N ASN A 266 8.69 -0.64 -1.41
CA ASN A 266 7.40 -0.23 -0.84
C ASN A 266 7.26 1.30 -0.75
N LEU A 267 8.35 1.99 -0.42
CA LEU A 267 8.43 3.46 -0.40
C LEU A 267 8.55 4.06 -1.81
N GLY A 268 8.64 3.24 -2.85
CA GLY A 268 8.86 3.68 -4.23
C GLY A 268 10.24 4.28 -4.47
N GLN A 269 11.21 4.07 -3.58
CA GLN A 269 12.62 4.45 -3.71
C GLN A 269 13.39 3.42 -4.56
N LEU A 270 12.92 3.19 -5.78
CA LEU A 270 13.32 2.05 -6.61
C LEU A 270 14.81 2.03 -6.94
N SER A 271 15.43 3.20 -7.17
CA SER A 271 16.87 3.27 -7.45
C SER A 271 17.72 2.85 -6.24
N GLN A 272 17.27 3.15 -5.02
CA GLN A 272 17.93 2.68 -3.80
C GLN A 272 17.77 1.16 -3.64
N ALA A 273 16.58 0.62 -3.94
CA ALA A 273 16.33 -0.82 -3.93
C ALA A 273 17.25 -1.56 -4.91
N VAL A 274 17.39 -1.08 -6.15
CA VAL A 274 18.32 -1.65 -7.15
C VAL A 274 19.75 -1.67 -6.61
N ALA A 275 20.24 -0.56 -6.06
CA ALA A 275 21.60 -0.50 -5.51
C ALA A 275 21.84 -1.51 -4.37
N ARG A 276 20.82 -1.78 -3.53
CA ARG A 276 20.93 -2.81 -2.47
C ARG A 276 20.94 -4.23 -3.06
N LEU A 277 20.18 -4.47 -4.13
CA LEU A 277 20.09 -5.77 -4.80
C LEU A 277 21.34 -6.10 -5.63
N GLU A 278 21.95 -5.10 -6.25
CA GLU A 278 23.27 -5.23 -6.87
C GLU A 278 24.34 -5.61 -5.83
N GLU A 279 24.25 -5.07 -4.62
CA GLU A 279 25.11 -5.48 -3.51
C GLU A 279 24.85 -6.93 -3.07
N VAL A 280 23.59 -7.37 -3.01
CA VAL A 280 23.23 -8.78 -2.78
C VAL A 280 23.89 -9.69 -3.82
N ILE A 281 23.79 -9.34 -5.10
CA ILE A 281 24.36 -10.13 -6.20
C ILE A 281 25.89 -10.11 -6.15
N ARG A 282 26.52 -9.00 -5.76
CA ARG A 282 27.98 -8.94 -5.57
C ARG A 282 28.46 -9.87 -4.45
N LEU A 283 27.72 -9.94 -3.35
CA LEU A 283 28.04 -10.84 -2.23
C LEU A 283 27.69 -12.30 -2.54
N GLN A 284 26.64 -12.54 -3.32
CA GLN A 284 26.19 -13.86 -3.72
C GLN A 284 25.85 -13.89 -5.23
N PRO A 285 26.86 -14.08 -6.11
CA PRO A 285 26.68 -14.01 -7.57
C PRO A 285 25.75 -15.07 -8.17
N ALA A 286 25.45 -16.13 -7.42
CA ALA A 286 24.55 -17.21 -7.82
C ALA A 286 23.22 -17.18 -7.03
N SER A 287 22.75 -16.01 -6.57
CA SER A 287 21.52 -15.85 -5.79
C SER A 287 20.28 -15.73 -6.68
N PRO A 288 19.41 -16.77 -6.80
CA PRO A 288 18.18 -16.66 -7.60
C PRO A 288 17.26 -15.57 -7.04
N VAL A 289 17.13 -15.50 -5.71
CA VAL A 289 16.29 -14.51 -5.01
C VAL A 289 16.77 -13.09 -5.28
N GLY A 290 18.08 -12.83 -5.24
CA GLY A 290 18.64 -11.51 -5.54
C GLY A 290 18.30 -11.05 -6.97
N TYR A 291 18.45 -11.95 -7.96
CA TYR A 291 18.09 -11.65 -9.34
C TYR A 291 16.58 -11.49 -9.56
N CYS A 292 15.73 -12.25 -8.88
CA CYS A 292 14.26 -12.08 -8.98
C CYS A 292 13.81 -10.74 -8.42
N ASN A 293 14.29 -10.39 -7.22
CA ASN A 293 14.00 -9.10 -6.59
C ASN A 293 14.52 -7.93 -7.44
N LEU A 294 15.71 -8.07 -8.03
CA LEU A 294 16.26 -7.09 -8.97
C LEU A 294 15.35 -6.95 -10.19
N GLY A 295 14.95 -8.07 -10.79
CA GLY A 295 14.03 -8.09 -11.92
C GLY A 295 12.70 -7.39 -11.63
N SER A 296 12.06 -7.70 -10.50
CA SER A 296 10.82 -7.04 -10.10
C SER A 296 10.98 -5.53 -9.90
N THR A 297 12.08 -5.10 -9.28
CA THR A 297 12.34 -3.68 -9.03
C THR A 297 12.64 -2.92 -10.33
N LEU A 298 13.44 -3.51 -11.24
CA LEU A 298 13.70 -2.96 -12.56
C LEU A 298 12.41 -2.85 -13.40
N LYS A 299 11.54 -3.86 -13.32
CA LYS A 299 10.22 -3.82 -13.95
C LYS A 299 9.37 -2.67 -13.40
N ASP A 300 9.36 -2.46 -12.08
CA ASP A 300 8.64 -1.32 -11.47
C ASP A 300 9.22 0.04 -11.90
N GLN A 301 10.52 0.12 -12.22
CA GLN A 301 11.15 1.31 -12.82
C GLN A 301 10.85 1.50 -14.32
N GLY A 302 10.13 0.57 -14.96
CA GLY A 302 9.93 0.57 -16.42
C GLY A 302 11.12 0.04 -17.22
N ARG A 303 12.18 -0.43 -16.57
CA ARG A 303 13.38 -1.05 -17.19
C ARG A 303 13.14 -2.53 -17.51
N VAL A 304 12.04 -2.80 -18.22
CA VAL A 304 11.56 -4.16 -18.55
C VAL A 304 12.61 -5.04 -19.24
N PRO A 305 13.40 -4.57 -20.22
CA PRO A 305 14.41 -5.40 -20.87
C PRO A 305 15.43 -5.99 -19.90
N GLU A 306 15.84 -5.19 -18.93
CA GLU A 306 16.82 -5.57 -17.91
C GLU A 306 16.18 -6.48 -16.85
N ALA A 307 14.91 -6.23 -16.53
CA ALA A 307 14.12 -7.12 -15.69
C ALA A 307 14.04 -8.54 -16.26
N ILE A 308 13.78 -8.67 -17.55
CA ILE A 308 13.73 -9.95 -18.28
C ILE A 308 15.09 -10.67 -18.20
N GLN A 309 16.20 -9.93 -18.38
CA GLN A 309 17.55 -10.52 -18.26
C GLN A 309 17.84 -11.01 -16.84
N ALA A 310 17.46 -10.24 -15.82
CA ALA A 310 17.66 -10.60 -14.42
C ALA A 310 16.90 -11.90 -14.06
N VAL A 311 15.61 -12.01 -14.39
CA VAL A 311 14.84 -13.23 -14.10
C VAL A 311 15.28 -14.43 -14.93
N ARG A 312 15.71 -14.24 -16.18
CA ARG A 312 16.37 -15.31 -16.96
C ARG A 312 17.64 -15.80 -16.26
N LYS A 313 18.45 -14.90 -15.71
CA LYS A 313 19.64 -15.26 -14.93
C LYS A 313 19.27 -16.03 -13.66
N ALA A 314 18.24 -15.60 -12.93
CA ALA A 314 17.72 -16.33 -11.77
C ALA A 314 17.32 -17.77 -12.15
N ALA A 315 16.65 -17.95 -13.29
CA ALA A 315 16.20 -19.24 -13.78
C ALA A 315 17.37 -20.20 -14.11
N THR A 316 18.56 -19.69 -14.45
CA THR A 316 19.75 -20.54 -14.64
C THR A 316 20.25 -21.17 -13.34
N PHE A 317 20.03 -20.51 -12.20
CA PHE A 317 20.46 -21.00 -10.89
C PHE A 317 19.39 -21.86 -10.20
N ALA A 318 18.11 -21.63 -10.48
CA ALA A 318 16.99 -22.38 -9.91
C ALA A 318 15.96 -22.77 -10.98
N PRO A 319 16.31 -23.62 -11.97
CA PRO A 319 15.44 -23.92 -13.12
C PRO A 319 14.15 -24.66 -12.75
N GLY A 320 14.07 -25.27 -11.56
CA GLY A 320 12.89 -25.95 -11.04
C GLY A 320 11.91 -25.06 -10.27
N GLN A 321 12.27 -23.81 -9.97
CA GLN A 321 11.40 -22.89 -9.23
C GLN A 321 10.44 -22.18 -10.19
N LEU A 322 9.17 -22.55 -10.16
CA LEU A 322 8.17 -22.05 -11.11
C LEU A 322 7.93 -20.53 -11.01
N ASP A 323 7.99 -19.95 -9.81
CA ASP A 323 7.77 -18.51 -9.60
C ASP A 323 8.67 -17.63 -10.47
N ILE A 324 9.93 -18.04 -10.67
CA ILE A 324 10.88 -17.32 -11.52
C ILE A 324 10.41 -17.28 -12.98
N TRP A 325 9.86 -18.40 -13.45
CA TRP A 325 9.32 -18.50 -14.81
C TRP A 325 8.00 -17.76 -14.97
N HIS A 326 7.17 -17.70 -13.92
CA HIS A 326 5.96 -16.88 -13.92
C HIS A 326 6.30 -15.41 -14.08
N ASP A 327 7.27 -14.89 -13.32
CA ASP A 327 7.77 -13.51 -13.47
C ASP A 327 8.35 -13.27 -14.87
N TYR A 328 9.17 -14.19 -15.37
CA TYR A 328 9.72 -14.10 -16.72
C TYR A 328 8.62 -13.95 -17.78
N LEU A 329 7.64 -14.86 -17.79
CA LEU A 329 6.56 -14.86 -18.77
C LEU A 329 5.65 -13.63 -18.62
N LEU A 330 5.37 -13.19 -17.39
CA LEU A 330 4.70 -11.91 -17.15
C LEU A 330 5.47 -10.75 -17.79
N TYR A 331 6.79 -10.68 -17.61
CA TYR A 331 7.59 -9.54 -18.06
C TYR A 331 7.65 -9.42 -19.59
N LEU A 332 7.58 -10.55 -20.32
CA LEU A 332 7.48 -10.53 -21.78
C LEU A 332 6.27 -9.74 -22.29
N ASN A 333 5.16 -9.68 -21.54
CA ASN A 333 3.97 -8.94 -21.94
C ASN A 333 4.12 -7.41 -21.84
N TYR A 334 5.17 -6.91 -21.17
CA TYR A 334 5.46 -5.49 -21.10
C TYR A 334 6.46 -5.03 -22.19
N ASP A 335 7.08 -5.96 -22.92
CA ASP A 335 8.12 -5.64 -23.89
C ASP A 335 7.52 -5.43 -25.29
N ASP A 336 7.38 -4.18 -25.70
CA ASP A 336 6.81 -3.79 -26.99
C ASP A 336 7.71 -4.08 -28.21
N ARG A 337 8.90 -4.65 -27.97
CA ARG A 337 9.82 -5.11 -29.02
C ARG A 337 9.57 -6.56 -29.41
N LEU A 338 8.87 -7.32 -28.57
CA LEU A 338 8.52 -8.71 -28.83
C LEU A 338 7.19 -8.79 -29.57
N THR A 339 7.14 -9.67 -30.56
CA THR A 339 5.91 -10.02 -31.26
C THR A 339 5.02 -10.92 -30.38
N PRO A 340 3.68 -10.89 -30.54
CA PRO A 340 2.79 -11.82 -29.86
C PRO A 340 3.18 -13.29 -30.05
N GLU A 341 3.70 -13.64 -31.22
CA GLU A 341 4.15 -14.99 -31.57
C GLU A 341 5.40 -15.42 -30.77
N GLU A 342 6.37 -14.52 -30.55
CA GLU A 342 7.53 -14.78 -29.70
C GLU A 342 7.13 -14.96 -28.23
N VAL A 343 6.22 -14.10 -27.74
CA VAL A 343 5.68 -14.23 -26.38
C VAL A 343 4.96 -15.57 -26.24
N PHE A 344 4.10 -15.94 -27.20
CA PHE A 344 3.40 -17.23 -27.21
C PHE A 344 4.37 -18.43 -27.23
N ALA A 345 5.43 -18.36 -28.04
CA ALA A 345 6.41 -19.44 -28.15
C ALA A 345 7.07 -19.75 -26.80
N GLU A 346 7.39 -18.73 -26.01
CA GLU A 346 7.97 -18.88 -24.67
C GLU A 346 6.97 -19.48 -23.66
N HIS A 347 5.70 -19.06 -23.70
CA HIS A 347 4.64 -19.68 -22.87
C HIS A 347 4.47 -21.16 -23.21
N ARG A 348 4.35 -21.48 -24.51
CA ARG A 348 4.20 -22.85 -24.99
C ARG A 348 5.41 -23.72 -24.64
N ARG A 349 6.61 -23.14 -24.67
CA ARG A 349 7.84 -23.83 -24.26
C ARG A 349 7.79 -24.17 -22.78
N TRP A 350 7.54 -23.17 -21.92
CA TRP A 350 7.44 -23.38 -20.47
C TRP A 350 6.39 -24.44 -20.12
N GLY A 351 5.20 -24.40 -20.75
CA GLY A 351 4.15 -25.36 -20.44
C GLY A 351 4.51 -26.80 -20.82
N ARG A 352 5.18 -27.02 -21.96
CA ARG A 352 5.70 -28.35 -22.34
C ARG A 352 6.77 -28.85 -21.36
N GLU A 353 7.73 -28.01 -21.00
CA GLU A 353 8.80 -28.36 -20.06
C GLU A 353 8.25 -28.67 -18.66
N THR A 354 7.27 -27.89 -18.19
CA THR A 354 6.59 -28.08 -16.91
C THR A 354 5.81 -29.39 -16.89
N MET A 355 5.03 -29.69 -17.94
CA MET A 355 4.32 -30.96 -18.07
C MET A 355 5.26 -32.17 -18.03
N HIS A 356 6.39 -32.12 -18.76
CA HIS A 356 7.36 -33.21 -18.77
C HIS A 356 7.93 -33.52 -17.38
N ARG A 357 8.04 -32.50 -16.51
CA ARG A 357 8.57 -32.65 -15.14
C ARG A 357 7.52 -33.12 -14.13
N MET A 358 6.24 -32.84 -14.36
CA MET A 358 5.19 -32.94 -13.33
C MET A 358 4.10 -34.00 -13.61
N MET A 359 4.16 -34.71 -14.73
CA MET A 359 3.07 -35.60 -15.15
C MET A 359 2.95 -36.91 -14.34
N LEU A 360 1.74 -37.15 -13.82
CA LEU A 360 1.15 -38.47 -13.54
C LEU A 360 -0.36 -38.39 -13.89
N PRO A 361 -0.80 -38.71 -15.12
CA PRO A 361 -2.23 -38.70 -15.44
C PRO A 361 -2.91 -39.92 -14.81
N ALA A 362 -3.70 -39.70 -13.76
CA ALA A 362 -4.68 -40.65 -13.27
C ALA A 362 -6.05 -40.35 -13.91
N PRO A 363 -6.85 -41.38 -14.27
CA PRO A 363 -8.20 -41.16 -14.78
C PRO A 363 -9.07 -40.43 -13.76
N HIS A 364 -9.98 -39.58 -14.25
CA HIS A 364 -10.96 -38.89 -13.43
C HIS A 364 -12.20 -39.76 -13.21
N GLU A 365 -12.58 -39.92 -11.94
CA GLU A 365 -13.76 -40.68 -11.48
C GLU A 365 -15.05 -39.84 -11.44
N ASN A 366 -15.03 -38.61 -11.94
CA ASN A 366 -16.24 -37.77 -12.01
C ASN A 366 -17.31 -38.46 -12.88
N ASP A 367 -18.54 -38.51 -12.37
CA ASP A 367 -19.73 -38.97 -13.11
C ASP A 367 -19.90 -38.11 -14.38
N PRO A 368 -19.86 -38.67 -15.59
CA PRO A 368 -19.91 -37.92 -16.84
C PRO A 368 -21.31 -37.42 -17.25
N ALA A 369 -22.37 -37.70 -16.48
CA ALA A 369 -23.75 -37.33 -16.85
C ALA A 369 -23.86 -35.83 -17.27
N PRO A 370 -24.47 -35.50 -18.42
CA PRO A 370 -24.46 -34.13 -18.97
C PRO A 370 -25.31 -33.13 -18.18
N GLU A 371 -26.46 -33.57 -17.65
CA GLU A 371 -27.49 -32.73 -17.02
C GLU A 371 -27.53 -32.81 -15.48
N ARG A 372 -26.38 -32.97 -14.84
CA ARG A 372 -26.28 -32.96 -13.35
C ARG A 372 -25.75 -31.64 -12.79
N PRO A 373 -25.96 -31.35 -11.49
CA PRO A 373 -25.25 -30.27 -10.82
C PRO A 373 -23.73 -30.43 -10.94
N LEU A 374 -23.02 -29.32 -11.19
CA LEU A 374 -21.57 -29.27 -11.41
C LEU A 374 -20.84 -28.69 -10.19
N ARG A 375 -19.64 -29.22 -9.94
CA ARG A 375 -18.70 -28.68 -8.93
C ARG A 375 -17.63 -27.84 -9.62
N ILE A 376 -17.64 -26.55 -9.36
CA ILE A 376 -16.69 -25.58 -9.91
C ILE A 376 -15.64 -25.25 -8.85
N GLY A 377 -14.37 -25.44 -9.18
CA GLY A 377 -13.24 -25.08 -8.32
C GLY A 377 -12.54 -23.84 -8.85
N TYR A 378 -12.37 -22.81 -8.02
CA TYR A 378 -11.59 -21.61 -8.33
C TYR A 378 -10.27 -21.62 -7.58
N VAL A 379 -9.16 -21.38 -8.27
CA VAL A 379 -7.81 -21.35 -7.68
C VAL A 379 -7.23 -19.95 -7.80
N SER A 380 -6.86 -19.33 -6.67
CA SER A 380 -6.30 -17.98 -6.68
C SER A 380 -5.49 -17.65 -5.41
N PRO A 381 -4.38 -16.90 -5.52
CA PRO A 381 -3.76 -16.22 -4.39
C PRO A 381 -4.50 -14.94 -3.97
N ASP A 382 -5.45 -14.49 -4.79
CA ASP A 382 -6.05 -13.16 -4.69
C ASP A 382 -7.48 -13.16 -4.14
N PHE A 383 -7.87 -14.21 -3.41
CA PHE A 383 -9.08 -14.18 -2.58
C PHE A 383 -8.90 -13.31 -1.32
N ARG A 384 -8.60 -12.02 -1.54
CA ARG A 384 -8.35 -10.96 -0.55
C ARG A 384 -8.74 -9.62 -1.18
N ARG A 385 -8.45 -8.50 -0.54
CA ARG A 385 -8.54 -7.16 -1.14
C ARG A 385 -7.50 -7.04 -2.26
N HIS A 386 -7.93 -7.45 -3.44
CA HIS A 386 -7.19 -7.43 -4.69
C HIS A 386 -8.19 -7.25 -5.83
N ILE A 387 -7.72 -6.78 -7.00
CA ILE A 387 -8.60 -6.57 -8.14
C ILE A 387 -9.34 -7.85 -8.55
N THR A 388 -8.64 -9.00 -8.60
CA THR A 388 -9.25 -10.31 -8.89
C THR A 388 -10.37 -10.63 -7.91
N GLY A 389 -10.18 -10.31 -6.62
CA GLY A 389 -11.18 -10.44 -5.57
C GLY A 389 -12.47 -9.67 -5.88
N THR A 390 -12.36 -8.46 -6.43
CA THR A 390 -13.50 -7.62 -6.83
C THR A 390 -14.34 -8.26 -7.95
N PHE A 391 -13.71 -9.00 -8.86
CA PHE A 391 -14.39 -9.68 -9.97
C PHE A 391 -14.97 -11.04 -9.57
N ILE A 392 -14.29 -11.81 -8.71
CA ILE A 392 -14.75 -13.16 -8.34
C ILE A 392 -15.77 -13.16 -7.19
N GLU A 393 -15.73 -12.19 -6.27
CA GLU A 393 -16.68 -12.14 -5.15
C GLU A 393 -18.15 -12.09 -5.61
N PRO A 394 -18.54 -11.32 -6.64
CA PRO A 394 -19.89 -11.39 -7.24
C PRO A 394 -20.23 -12.75 -7.84
N VAL A 395 -19.27 -13.41 -8.51
CA VAL A 395 -19.50 -14.71 -9.13
C VAL A 395 -19.87 -15.76 -8.08
N LEU A 396 -19.11 -15.83 -6.98
CA LEU A 396 -19.41 -16.72 -5.85
C LEU A 396 -20.78 -16.43 -5.21
N ARG A 397 -21.25 -15.18 -5.28
CA ARG A 397 -22.54 -14.75 -4.74
C ARG A 397 -23.71 -15.14 -5.63
N CYS A 398 -23.54 -15.00 -6.94
CA CYS A 398 -24.63 -15.04 -7.93
C CYS A 398 -24.83 -16.41 -8.58
N HIS A 399 -23.92 -17.37 -8.40
CA HIS A 399 -24.11 -18.73 -8.93
C HIS A 399 -25.44 -19.35 -8.48
N ASP A 400 -26.14 -20.02 -9.40
CA ASP A 400 -27.31 -20.82 -9.07
C ASP A 400 -26.86 -22.09 -8.34
N ARG A 401 -26.96 -22.04 -7.00
CA ARG A 401 -26.58 -23.12 -6.10
C ARG A 401 -27.33 -24.43 -6.33
N LYS A 402 -28.46 -24.41 -7.07
CA LYS A 402 -29.16 -25.64 -7.47
C LYS A 402 -28.33 -26.45 -8.47
N TRP A 403 -27.60 -25.76 -9.35
CA TRP A 403 -26.90 -26.35 -10.48
C TRP A 403 -25.38 -26.27 -10.36
N PHE A 404 -24.84 -25.34 -9.56
CA PHE A 404 -23.41 -25.08 -9.45
C PHE A 404 -22.98 -24.97 -7.98
N GLN A 405 -22.10 -25.88 -7.55
CA GLN A 405 -21.45 -25.84 -6.25
C GLN A 405 -20.04 -25.27 -6.40
N THR A 406 -19.68 -24.31 -5.57
CA THR A 406 -18.44 -23.53 -5.69
C THR A 406 -17.43 -23.89 -4.61
N PHE A 407 -16.19 -24.14 -5.03
CA PHE A 407 -15.07 -24.45 -4.16
C PHE A 407 -13.92 -23.47 -4.41
N CYS A 408 -13.31 -22.93 -3.37
CA CYS A 408 -12.16 -22.04 -3.49
C CYS A 408 -10.90 -22.69 -2.92
N TYR A 409 -9.84 -22.74 -3.73
CA TYR A 409 -8.50 -23.20 -3.37
C TYR A 409 -7.59 -21.97 -3.27
N ALA A 410 -7.37 -21.51 -2.03
CA ALA A 410 -6.89 -20.18 -1.73
C ALA A 410 -5.41 -20.15 -1.34
N GLU A 411 -4.56 -19.59 -2.20
CA GLU A 411 -3.13 -19.35 -1.94
C GLU A 411 -2.92 -17.99 -1.24
N VAL A 412 -3.72 -17.71 -0.20
CA VAL A 412 -3.79 -16.38 0.42
C VAL A 412 -2.84 -16.28 1.61
N SER A 413 -1.68 -15.64 1.41
CA SER A 413 -0.66 -15.48 2.47
C SER A 413 -1.08 -14.53 3.60
N ARG A 414 -1.93 -13.54 3.32
CA ARG A 414 -2.44 -12.57 4.30
C ARG A 414 -3.96 -12.40 4.15
N PRO A 415 -4.76 -13.25 4.80
CA PRO A 415 -6.21 -13.15 4.77
C PRO A 415 -6.72 -11.82 5.34
N ASP A 416 -7.79 -11.30 4.75
CA ASP A 416 -8.42 -10.05 5.21
C ASP A 416 -9.95 -10.14 5.28
N LYS A 417 -10.62 -8.99 5.44
CA LYS A 417 -12.09 -8.90 5.49
C LYS A 417 -12.73 -9.43 4.20
N SER A 418 -12.13 -9.23 3.03
CA SER A 418 -12.62 -9.75 1.75
C SER A 418 -12.46 -11.27 1.68
N THR A 419 -11.33 -11.81 2.16
CA THR A 419 -11.16 -13.27 2.31
C THR A 419 -12.27 -13.89 3.16
N LYS A 420 -12.58 -13.26 4.30
CA LYS A 420 -13.65 -13.73 5.19
C LYS A 420 -15.03 -13.73 4.50
N ARG A 421 -15.35 -12.68 3.72
CA ARG A 421 -16.61 -12.60 2.96
C ARG A 421 -16.70 -13.69 1.89
N MET A 422 -15.68 -13.80 1.03
CA MET A 422 -15.66 -14.82 -0.03
C MET A 422 -15.74 -16.24 0.51
N ARG A 423 -15.07 -16.52 1.64
CA ARG A 423 -15.16 -17.82 2.32
C ARG A 423 -16.59 -18.14 2.80
N GLY A 424 -17.37 -17.13 3.19
CA GLY A 424 -18.78 -17.31 3.55
C GLY A 424 -19.71 -17.51 2.34
N LEU A 425 -19.26 -17.19 1.13
CA LEU A 425 -20.04 -17.38 -0.11
C LEU A 425 -19.79 -18.75 -0.73
N ALA A 426 -18.57 -19.29 -0.67
CA ALA A 426 -18.23 -20.58 -1.27
C ALA A 426 -18.82 -21.78 -0.49
N ASP A 427 -19.19 -22.84 -1.20
CA ASP A 427 -19.67 -24.10 -0.60
C ASP A 427 -18.50 -24.92 -0.01
N GLY A 428 -17.28 -24.74 -0.55
CA GLY A 428 -16.05 -25.30 -0.01
C GLY A 428 -14.88 -24.32 -0.04
N TRP A 429 -14.03 -24.37 0.99
CA TRP A 429 -12.83 -23.52 1.07
C TRP A 429 -11.62 -24.30 1.57
N PHE A 430 -10.50 -24.17 0.86
CA PHE A 430 -9.25 -24.83 1.21
C PHE A 430 -8.07 -23.88 1.01
N PHE A 431 -7.35 -23.53 2.08
CA PHE A 431 -6.09 -22.81 1.95
C PHE A 431 -5.04 -23.70 1.29
N THR A 432 -4.24 -23.23 0.35
CA THR A 432 -3.22 -24.05 -0.32
C THR A 432 -1.81 -23.76 0.19
N ASN A 433 -1.64 -22.72 1.03
CA ASN A 433 -0.35 -22.33 1.57
C ASN A 433 0.35 -23.50 2.30
N GLY A 434 1.66 -23.64 2.06
CA GLY A 434 2.48 -24.70 2.64
C GLY A 434 2.25 -26.10 2.05
N ARG A 435 1.40 -26.24 1.03
CA ARG A 435 1.16 -27.51 0.34
C ARG A 435 1.80 -27.51 -1.04
N SER A 436 2.32 -28.67 -1.44
CA SER A 436 2.81 -28.91 -2.79
C SER A 436 1.66 -28.95 -3.80
N ASP A 437 1.95 -28.67 -5.07
CA ASP A 437 0.94 -28.71 -6.13
C ASP A 437 0.30 -30.10 -6.28
N GLY A 438 1.07 -31.17 -6.08
CA GLY A 438 0.56 -32.54 -6.09
C GLY A 438 -0.39 -32.86 -4.93
N GLU A 439 -0.18 -32.28 -3.74
CA GLU A 439 -1.12 -32.41 -2.61
C GLU A 439 -2.43 -31.66 -2.89
N VAL A 440 -2.34 -30.44 -3.41
CA VAL A 440 -3.51 -29.65 -3.78
C VAL A 440 -4.29 -30.35 -4.91
N ALA A 441 -3.60 -30.89 -5.92
CA ALA A 441 -4.22 -31.64 -7.01
C ALA A 441 -4.93 -32.92 -6.52
N ARG A 442 -4.36 -33.64 -5.53
CA ARG A 442 -5.04 -34.79 -4.89
C ARG A 442 -6.28 -34.35 -4.12
N ARG A 443 -6.22 -33.21 -3.43
CA ARG A 443 -7.38 -32.66 -2.72
C ARG A 443 -8.51 -32.32 -3.68
N ILE A 444 -8.21 -31.62 -4.78
CA ILE A 444 -9.18 -31.26 -5.84
C ILE A 444 -9.88 -32.50 -6.41
N ARG A 445 -9.11 -33.57 -6.69
CA ARG A 445 -9.66 -34.85 -7.14
C ARG A 445 -10.59 -35.48 -6.11
N LYS A 446 -10.19 -35.48 -4.84
CA LYS A 446 -11.02 -35.99 -3.72
C LYS A 446 -12.34 -35.21 -3.59
N ASP A 447 -12.29 -33.91 -3.80
CA ASP A 447 -13.47 -33.04 -3.78
C ASP A 447 -14.36 -33.24 -5.04
N ARG A 448 -13.89 -34.03 -6.03
CA ARG A 448 -14.56 -34.32 -7.31
C ARG A 448 -14.97 -33.05 -8.05
N ILE A 449 -14.05 -32.10 -8.14
CA ILE A 449 -14.24 -30.90 -8.96
C ILE A 449 -14.38 -31.30 -10.42
N ASP A 450 -15.41 -30.77 -11.09
CA ASP A 450 -15.72 -31.06 -12.50
C ASP A 450 -15.00 -30.08 -13.43
N ILE A 451 -15.05 -28.80 -13.07
CA ILE A 451 -14.39 -27.72 -13.79
C ILE A 451 -13.51 -26.96 -12.80
N LEU A 452 -12.21 -26.94 -13.06
CA LEU A 452 -11.25 -26.16 -12.28
C LEU A 452 -10.84 -24.91 -13.08
N VAL A 453 -10.95 -23.74 -12.47
CA VAL A 453 -10.70 -22.45 -13.08
C VAL A 453 -9.54 -21.77 -12.37
N ASP A 454 -8.46 -21.56 -13.12
CA ASP A 454 -7.33 -20.72 -12.74
C ASP A 454 -7.74 -19.24 -12.84
N LEU A 455 -7.55 -18.50 -11.75
CA LEU A 455 -7.81 -17.06 -11.67
C LEU A 455 -6.54 -16.21 -11.56
N CYS A 456 -5.37 -16.81 -11.79
CA CYS A 456 -4.08 -16.18 -11.54
C CYS A 456 -3.19 -16.15 -12.80
N GLY A 457 -3.09 -17.26 -13.52
CA GLY A 457 -2.15 -17.45 -14.62
C GLY A 457 -0.69 -17.25 -14.18
N HIS A 458 0.14 -16.60 -15.01
CA HIS A 458 1.55 -16.34 -14.69
C HIS A 458 1.73 -15.05 -13.86
N MET A 459 1.00 -14.94 -12.76
CA MET A 459 1.16 -13.86 -11.78
C MET A 459 1.76 -14.41 -10.47
N GLY A 460 2.19 -13.52 -9.58
CA GLY A 460 2.75 -13.92 -8.29
C GLY A 460 1.78 -14.76 -7.45
N GLY A 461 2.27 -15.87 -6.89
CA GLY A 461 1.44 -16.84 -6.16
C GLY A 461 0.65 -17.81 -7.05
N SER A 462 1.05 -17.94 -8.32
CA SER A 462 0.46 -18.88 -9.27
C SER A 462 0.45 -20.33 -8.74
N ARG A 463 -0.61 -21.05 -9.08
CA ARG A 463 -0.75 -22.49 -8.84
C ARG A 463 -0.93 -23.27 -10.13
N LEU A 464 -0.40 -22.76 -11.26
CA LEU A 464 -0.46 -23.47 -12.55
C LEU A 464 0.19 -24.87 -12.50
N GLY A 465 1.10 -25.15 -11.57
CA GLY A 465 1.58 -26.52 -11.32
C GLY A 465 0.47 -27.51 -10.91
N VAL A 466 -0.57 -27.05 -10.21
CA VAL A 466 -1.78 -27.85 -9.92
C VAL A 466 -2.51 -28.22 -11.22
N PHE A 467 -2.55 -27.30 -12.17
CA PHE A 467 -3.17 -27.51 -13.48
C PHE A 467 -2.33 -28.41 -14.38
N ALA A 468 -0.99 -28.36 -14.27
CA ALA A 468 -0.10 -29.31 -14.93
C ALA A 468 -0.34 -30.76 -14.47
N HIS A 469 -0.77 -30.96 -13.22
CA HIS A 469 -1.21 -32.26 -12.71
C HIS A 469 -2.57 -32.72 -13.25
N LYS A 470 -3.26 -31.93 -14.09
CA LYS A 470 -4.61 -32.23 -14.59
C LYS A 470 -5.55 -32.62 -13.44
N ALA A 471 -5.73 -31.72 -12.47
CA ALA A 471 -6.43 -31.98 -11.21
C ALA A 471 -7.95 -32.18 -11.38
N ALA A 472 -8.54 -31.61 -12.43
CA ALA A 472 -9.96 -31.78 -12.79
C ALA A 472 -10.13 -32.19 -14.26
N PRO A 473 -11.23 -32.89 -14.61
CA PRO A 473 -11.45 -33.38 -15.97
C PRO A 473 -11.57 -32.25 -17.00
N ILE A 474 -12.09 -31.08 -16.60
CA ILE A 474 -12.02 -29.85 -17.38
C ILE A 474 -11.26 -28.81 -16.57
N GLN A 475 -10.30 -28.15 -17.21
CA GLN A 475 -9.53 -27.07 -16.64
C GLN A 475 -9.60 -25.84 -17.54
N MET A 476 -9.78 -24.68 -16.92
CA MET A 476 -9.92 -23.41 -17.60
C MET A 476 -9.02 -22.37 -16.94
N THR A 477 -8.69 -21.31 -17.68
CA THR A 477 -8.11 -20.09 -17.14
C THR A 477 -9.02 -18.91 -17.44
N TRP A 478 -9.12 -17.98 -16.50
CA TRP A 478 -9.89 -16.75 -16.64
C TRP A 478 -9.34 -15.65 -15.74
N LEU A 479 -9.55 -14.40 -16.16
CA LEU A 479 -9.40 -13.17 -15.36
C LEU A 479 -7.95 -12.74 -15.05
N GLY A 480 -7.18 -13.52 -14.29
CA GLY A 480 -5.96 -13.02 -13.63
C GLY A 480 -4.79 -12.68 -14.56
N TYR A 481 -4.74 -13.31 -15.74
CA TYR A 481 -3.62 -13.20 -16.66
C TYR A 481 -4.08 -12.95 -18.10
N PRO A 482 -3.54 -11.92 -18.78
CA PRO A 482 -4.04 -11.49 -20.08
C PRO A 482 -3.41 -12.23 -21.27
N ASN A 483 -2.92 -13.46 -21.07
CA ASN A 483 -2.31 -14.28 -22.12
C ASN A 483 -2.52 -15.78 -21.85
N THR A 484 -2.08 -16.65 -22.76
CA THR A 484 -2.14 -18.10 -22.58
C THR A 484 -1.39 -18.57 -21.31
N THR A 485 -1.83 -19.66 -20.70
CA THR A 485 -1.06 -20.38 -19.67
C THR A 485 0.09 -21.20 -20.29
N GLY A 486 0.04 -21.44 -21.60
CA GLY A 486 0.97 -22.32 -22.29
C GLY A 486 0.84 -23.81 -21.94
N LEU A 487 -0.04 -24.20 -21.00
CA LEU A 487 -0.23 -25.57 -20.53
C LEU A 487 -1.22 -26.34 -21.42
N PRO A 488 -0.82 -27.46 -22.04
CA PRO A 488 -1.73 -28.33 -22.77
C PRO A 488 -2.86 -28.95 -21.92
N THR A 489 -2.72 -28.99 -20.60
CA THR A 489 -3.75 -29.53 -19.68
C THR A 489 -4.85 -28.52 -19.34
N VAL A 490 -4.71 -27.25 -19.74
CA VAL A 490 -5.75 -26.23 -19.61
C VAL A 490 -6.50 -26.18 -20.93
N GLU A 491 -7.76 -26.62 -20.95
CA GLU A 491 -8.48 -26.80 -22.21
C GLU A 491 -9.13 -25.52 -22.73
N TYR A 492 -9.52 -24.61 -21.83
CA TYR A 492 -10.26 -23.41 -22.20
C TYR A 492 -9.69 -22.14 -21.57
N ARG A 493 -9.69 -21.05 -22.35
CA ARG A 493 -9.53 -19.69 -21.84
C ARG A 493 -10.84 -18.96 -22.02
N ILE A 494 -11.37 -18.39 -20.93
CA ILE A 494 -12.60 -17.60 -20.97
C ILE A 494 -12.25 -16.17 -21.40
N THR A 495 -12.87 -15.70 -22.47
CA THR A 495 -12.64 -14.40 -23.14
C THR A 495 -13.93 -13.93 -23.82
N ASP A 496 -13.87 -12.98 -24.75
CA ASP A 496 -14.97 -12.56 -25.63
C ASP A 496 -14.47 -12.25 -27.05
N ALA A 497 -15.40 -11.91 -27.94
CA ALA A 497 -15.13 -11.65 -29.36
C ALA A 497 -14.43 -10.32 -29.65
N VAL A 498 -14.32 -9.40 -28.68
CA VAL A 498 -13.60 -8.13 -28.85
C VAL A 498 -12.15 -8.28 -28.37
N ALA A 499 -11.95 -8.84 -27.18
CA ALA A 499 -10.63 -9.12 -26.62
C ALA A 499 -9.87 -10.18 -27.43
N ASP A 500 -10.57 -11.19 -27.94
CA ASP A 500 -10.02 -12.21 -28.83
C ASP A 500 -10.96 -12.43 -30.03
N PRO A 501 -10.85 -11.64 -31.13
CA PRO A 501 -11.71 -11.80 -32.29
C PRO A 501 -11.61 -13.20 -32.92
N PRO A 502 -12.73 -13.81 -33.34
CA PRO A 502 -12.70 -15.10 -34.04
C PRO A 502 -11.76 -15.09 -35.24
N GLY A 503 -10.84 -16.05 -35.28
CA GLY A 503 -9.85 -16.20 -36.36
C GLY A 503 -8.61 -15.31 -36.25
N ALA A 504 -8.52 -14.42 -35.25
CA ALA A 504 -7.42 -13.46 -35.13
C ALA A 504 -6.36 -13.86 -34.09
N THR A 505 -6.76 -14.53 -33.00
CA THR A 505 -5.86 -14.76 -31.85
C THR A 505 -5.72 -16.23 -31.47
N GLU A 506 -6.50 -17.16 -32.04
CA GLU A 506 -6.46 -18.59 -31.70
C GLU A 506 -5.06 -19.19 -31.80
N SER A 507 -4.26 -18.75 -32.78
CA SER A 507 -2.88 -19.20 -32.96
C SER A 507 -1.92 -18.79 -31.84
N LEU A 508 -2.34 -17.88 -30.96
CA LEU A 508 -1.58 -17.35 -29.83
C LEU A 508 -2.00 -17.97 -28.49
N HIS A 509 -2.83 -19.01 -28.50
CA HIS A 509 -3.27 -19.70 -27.29
C HIS A 509 -3.07 -21.21 -27.40
N THR A 510 -2.69 -21.86 -26.30
CA THR A 510 -2.74 -23.32 -26.21
C THR A 510 -4.15 -23.82 -25.90
N GLU A 511 -4.92 -22.98 -25.21
CA GLU A 511 -6.31 -23.22 -24.84
C GLU A 511 -7.25 -22.96 -26.01
N ARG A 512 -8.41 -23.64 -26.00
CA ARG A 512 -9.53 -23.23 -26.85
C ARG A 512 -10.20 -21.98 -26.26
N LEU A 513 -10.48 -21.01 -27.12
CA LEU A 513 -11.09 -19.76 -26.69
C LEU A 513 -12.59 -19.94 -26.49
N LEU A 514 -13.02 -19.83 -25.23
CA LEU A 514 -14.42 -19.79 -24.84
C LEU A 514 -14.86 -18.32 -24.77
N ARG A 515 -15.62 -17.88 -25.76
CA ARG A 515 -16.06 -16.49 -25.89
C ARG A 515 -17.42 -16.27 -25.28
N LEU A 516 -17.48 -15.51 -24.19
CA LEU A 516 -18.72 -15.07 -23.59
C LEU A 516 -19.36 -13.95 -24.42
N PRO A 517 -20.69 -13.95 -24.62
CA PRO A 517 -21.38 -12.80 -25.16
C PRO A 517 -21.31 -11.63 -24.17
N GLU A 518 -21.35 -10.40 -24.70
CA GLU A 518 -21.43 -9.15 -23.92
C GLU A 518 -20.24 -8.89 -22.96
N GLY A 519 -19.07 -9.49 -23.24
CA GLY A 519 -17.81 -9.22 -22.56
C GLY A 519 -17.38 -10.30 -21.56
N PHE A 520 -16.06 -10.42 -21.38
CA PHE A 520 -15.44 -11.47 -20.56
C PHE A 520 -15.30 -11.15 -19.07
N ILE A 521 -15.66 -9.93 -18.64
CA ILE A 521 -15.62 -9.49 -17.25
C ILE A 521 -16.88 -8.72 -16.84
N ALA A 522 -17.17 -8.72 -15.54
CA ALA A 522 -18.15 -7.85 -14.91
C ALA A 522 -17.52 -7.12 -13.72
N TYR A 523 -17.53 -5.80 -13.74
CA TYR A 523 -16.87 -4.91 -12.78
C TYR A 523 -17.80 -4.50 -11.63
N GLN A 524 -17.39 -4.78 -10.39
CA GLN A 524 -18.08 -4.29 -9.20
C GLN A 524 -17.39 -3.01 -8.74
N ALA A 525 -18.10 -1.89 -8.86
CA ALA A 525 -17.57 -0.61 -8.40
C ALA A 525 -17.29 -0.63 -6.88
N PRO A 526 -16.21 0.03 -6.43
CA PRO A 526 -15.90 0.17 -5.00
C PRO A 526 -17.00 0.90 -4.23
N ALA A 527 -17.32 0.39 -3.03
CA ALA A 527 -18.18 1.10 -2.10
C ALA A 527 -17.53 2.42 -1.66
N GLY A 528 -18.29 3.52 -1.65
CA GLY A 528 -17.82 4.83 -1.21
C GLY A 528 -16.91 5.56 -2.21
N ALA A 529 -16.98 5.23 -3.50
CA ALA A 529 -16.33 6.04 -4.53
C ALA A 529 -16.82 7.50 -4.48
N PRO A 530 -15.93 8.51 -4.55
CA PRO A 530 -16.30 9.94 -4.53
C PRO A 530 -17.29 10.29 -5.64
N SER A 531 -18.00 11.42 -5.58
CA SER A 531 -18.87 11.85 -6.68
C SER A 531 -18.08 12.15 -7.96
N VAL A 532 -18.68 11.94 -9.12
CA VAL A 532 -18.12 12.47 -10.38
C VAL A 532 -18.19 14.00 -10.32
N VAL A 533 -17.07 14.64 -10.62
CA VAL A 533 -16.96 16.10 -10.72
C VAL A 533 -16.90 16.51 -12.19
N PRO A 534 -17.27 17.75 -12.58
CA PRO A 534 -17.08 18.25 -13.94
C PRO A 534 -15.60 18.18 -14.40
N PRO A 535 -15.33 18.18 -15.72
CA PRO A 535 -13.96 18.12 -16.22
C PRO A 535 -13.14 19.35 -15.75
N PRO A 536 -11.91 19.16 -15.23
CA PRO A 536 -11.06 20.26 -14.79
C PRO A 536 -10.71 21.26 -15.90
N ALA A 537 -10.79 20.87 -17.18
CA ALA A 537 -10.59 21.79 -18.30
C ALA A 537 -11.55 23.00 -18.28
N LEU A 538 -12.76 22.86 -17.72
CA LEU A 538 -13.72 23.96 -17.58
C LEU A 538 -13.22 25.07 -16.65
N GLN A 539 -12.43 24.73 -15.64
CA GLN A 539 -11.88 25.69 -14.66
C GLN A 539 -10.50 26.18 -15.07
N ASN A 540 -9.68 25.28 -15.62
CA ASN A 540 -8.25 25.52 -15.81
C ASN A 540 -7.92 26.05 -17.22
N GLY A 541 -8.88 26.02 -18.15
CA GLY A 541 -8.71 26.45 -19.55
C GLY A 541 -7.76 25.57 -20.36
N ARG A 542 -7.45 24.35 -19.90
CA ARG A 542 -6.55 23.40 -20.54
C ARG A 542 -6.93 21.96 -20.24
N VAL A 543 -6.68 21.06 -21.18
CA VAL A 543 -6.93 19.62 -21.03
C VAL A 543 -5.81 18.97 -20.21
N THR A 544 -6.17 18.09 -19.29
CA THR A 544 -5.25 17.23 -18.56
C THR A 544 -5.54 15.77 -18.92
N PHE A 545 -4.63 15.19 -19.69
CA PHE A 545 -4.57 13.76 -19.91
C PHE A 545 -4.06 13.05 -18.65
N GLY A 546 -4.46 11.79 -18.43
CA GLY A 546 -4.04 11.05 -17.25
C GLY A 546 -3.81 9.56 -17.48
N CYS A 547 -2.81 8.99 -16.82
CA CYS A 547 -2.57 7.54 -16.82
C CYS A 547 -2.17 7.05 -15.43
N PHE A 548 -2.97 6.13 -14.87
CA PHE A 548 -2.78 5.58 -13.51
C PHE A 548 -2.30 4.11 -13.54
N ASN A 549 -1.83 3.63 -14.70
CA ASN A 549 -1.33 2.27 -14.88
C ASN A 549 0.03 2.05 -14.17
N ASN A 550 0.38 0.78 -13.93
CA ASN A 550 1.75 0.43 -13.51
C ASN A 550 2.75 0.96 -14.55
N PHE A 551 3.85 1.56 -14.09
CA PHE A 551 4.84 2.17 -14.96
C PHE A 551 5.53 1.18 -15.91
N ALA A 552 5.58 -0.10 -15.56
CA ALA A 552 6.03 -1.17 -16.46
C ALA A 552 5.27 -1.20 -17.80
N LYS A 553 4.02 -0.69 -17.84
CA LYS A 553 3.20 -0.62 -19.05
C LYS A 553 3.50 0.60 -19.92
N ALA A 554 4.21 1.61 -19.40
CA ALA A 554 4.57 2.82 -20.13
C ALA A 554 5.79 2.58 -21.04
N THR A 555 5.59 1.72 -22.04
CA THR A 555 6.61 1.31 -23.01
C THR A 555 7.04 2.43 -23.94
N SER A 556 8.06 2.18 -24.77
CA SER A 556 8.51 3.15 -25.76
C SER A 556 7.40 3.58 -26.74
N THR A 557 6.54 2.64 -27.13
CA THR A 557 5.38 2.88 -28.00
C THR A 557 4.32 3.71 -27.28
N THR A 558 4.07 3.42 -26.00
CA THR A 558 3.14 4.20 -25.18
C THR A 558 3.60 5.66 -25.04
N LEU A 559 4.88 5.87 -24.71
CA LEU A 559 5.44 7.22 -24.53
C LEU A 559 5.43 8.02 -25.83
N ARG A 560 5.73 7.39 -26.98
CA ARG A 560 5.60 8.02 -28.30
C ARG A 560 4.17 8.45 -28.59
N LEU A 561 3.19 7.58 -28.35
CA LEU A 561 1.77 7.90 -28.55
C LEU A 561 1.34 9.08 -27.67
N TRP A 562 1.67 9.05 -26.37
CA TRP A 562 1.36 10.14 -25.46
C TRP A 562 2.03 11.46 -25.88
N ALA A 563 3.28 11.40 -26.34
CA ALA A 563 3.97 12.57 -26.86
C ALA A 563 3.27 13.13 -28.11
N SER A 564 2.90 12.28 -29.07
CA SER A 564 2.15 12.70 -30.26
C SER A 564 0.81 13.38 -29.91
N ILE A 565 0.08 12.85 -28.93
CA ILE A 565 -1.17 13.46 -28.42
C ILE A 565 -0.88 14.84 -27.82
N LEU A 566 0.13 14.95 -26.96
CA LEU A 566 0.48 16.22 -26.31
C LEU A 566 0.98 17.26 -27.31
N VAL A 567 1.69 16.87 -28.36
CA VAL A 567 2.10 17.76 -29.46
C VAL A 567 0.88 18.23 -30.25
N ALA A 568 -0.07 17.33 -30.54
CA ALA A 568 -1.30 17.66 -31.24
C ALA A 568 -2.26 18.55 -30.44
N VAL A 569 -2.16 18.54 -29.10
CA VAL A 569 -2.94 19.40 -28.20
C VAL A 569 -1.99 20.28 -27.37
N PRO A 570 -1.46 21.40 -27.91
CA PRO A 570 -0.35 22.15 -27.32
C PRO A 570 -0.60 22.68 -25.90
N ASN A 571 -1.83 23.13 -25.60
CA ASN A 571 -2.23 23.61 -24.27
C ASN A 571 -2.82 22.48 -23.42
N SER A 572 -2.10 21.37 -23.29
CA SER A 572 -2.52 20.25 -22.42
C SER A 572 -1.40 19.77 -21.50
N ARG A 573 -1.76 19.01 -20.48
CA ARG A 573 -0.82 18.36 -19.55
C ARG A 573 -1.05 16.86 -19.50
N LEU A 574 -0.07 16.13 -18.99
CA LEU A 574 -0.17 14.70 -18.72
C LEU A 574 0.14 14.41 -17.25
N LEU A 575 -0.83 13.84 -16.55
CA LEU A 575 -0.70 13.37 -15.17
C LEU A 575 -0.44 11.86 -15.17
N ILE A 576 0.73 11.45 -14.70
CA ILE A 576 1.10 10.04 -14.51
C ILE A 576 1.10 9.74 -13.02
N LYS A 577 0.23 8.84 -12.58
CA LYS A 577 0.10 8.46 -11.17
C LYS A 577 0.47 7.00 -10.97
N THR A 578 1.62 6.74 -10.38
CA THR A 578 2.09 5.38 -10.09
C THR A 578 3.19 5.38 -9.05
N ARG A 579 3.40 4.26 -8.33
CA ARG A 579 4.39 4.16 -7.25
C ARG A 579 5.79 4.58 -7.70
N ALA A 580 6.16 4.25 -8.93
CA ALA A 580 7.46 4.59 -9.51
C ALA A 580 7.74 6.10 -9.55
N MET A 581 6.69 6.93 -9.52
CA MET A 581 6.84 8.39 -9.46
C MET A 581 7.30 8.89 -8.10
N ALA A 582 7.49 8.04 -7.08
CA ALA A 582 8.21 8.42 -5.86
C ALA A 582 9.74 8.52 -6.09
N ASP A 583 10.28 7.75 -7.04
CA ASP A 583 11.71 7.69 -7.34
C ASP A 583 12.15 8.87 -8.23
N ALA A 584 12.98 9.77 -7.69
CA ALA A 584 13.44 10.94 -8.42
C ALA A 584 14.21 10.61 -9.71
N PRO A 585 15.14 9.62 -9.74
CA PRO A 585 15.80 9.20 -10.99
C PRO A 585 14.82 8.67 -12.03
N THR A 586 13.81 7.90 -11.63
CA THR A 586 12.77 7.41 -12.56
C THR A 586 11.97 8.57 -13.16
N ARG A 587 11.57 9.56 -12.34
CA ARG A 587 10.89 10.78 -12.83
C ARG A 587 11.76 11.55 -13.82
N GLN A 588 13.05 11.69 -13.52
CA GLN A 588 14.00 12.39 -14.39
C GLN A 588 14.16 11.68 -15.74
N GLY A 589 14.35 10.36 -15.73
CA GLY A 589 14.47 9.57 -16.97
C GLY A 589 13.21 9.65 -17.85
N LEU A 590 12.02 9.67 -17.24
CA LEU A 590 10.77 9.89 -17.97
C LEU A 590 10.70 11.31 -18.57
N ALA A 591 11.04 12.34 -17.79
CA ALA A 591 11.04 13.72 -18.27
C ALA A 591 12.03 13.92 -19.45
N ASP A 592 13.22 13.33 -19.36
CA ASP A 592 14.22 13.38 -20.43
C ASP A 592 13.74 12.66 -21.70
N THR A 593 13.10 11.51 -21.54
CA THR A 593 12.50 10.76 -22.65
C THR A 593 11.41 11.57 -23.35
N MET A 594 10.47 12.14 -22.60
CA MET A 594 9.38 12.96 -23.15
C MET A 594 9.90 14.25 -23.79
N LYS A 595 10.94 14.87 -23.22
CA LYS A 595 11.63 16.01 -23.83
C LYS A 595 12.25 15.65 -25.17
N GLY A 596 12.91 14.49 -25.26
CA GLY A 596 13.43 13.95 -26.52
C GLY A 596 12.35 13.69 -27.58
N LEU A 597 11.10 13.48 -27.15
CA LEU A 597 9.93 13.32 -28.02
C LEU A 597 9.19 14.64 -28.31
N GLY A 598 9.74 15.79 -27.90
CA GLY A 598 9.18 17.12 -28.18
C GLY A 598 8.16 17.62 -27.17
N VAL A 599 8.03 16.98 -26.01
CA VAL A 599 7.13 17.41 -24.92
C VAL A 599 7.94 18.04 -23.80
N SER A 600 7.64 19.30 -23.47
CA SER A 600 8.34 20.01 -22.41
C SER A 600 8.05 19.39 -21.02
N PRO A 601 9.05 19.20 -20.13
CA PRO A 601 8.86 18.59 -18.82
C PRO A 601 7.83 19.27 -17.91
N ASP A 602 7.60 20.58 -18.05
CA ASP A 602 6.59 21.36 -17.32
C ASP A 602 5.13 20.98 -17.67
N ARG A 603 4.94 20.20 -18.75
CA ARG A 603 3.64 19.61 -19.11
C ARG A 603 3.39 18.27 -18.43
N LEU A 604 4.38 17.71 -17.74
CA LEU A 604 4.27 16.44 -17.03
C LEU A 604 4.01 16.68 -15.55
N GLU A 605 3.02 15.97 -15.03
CA GLU A 605 2.77 15.88 -13.60
C GLU A 605 2.94 14.41 -13.17
N MET A 606 3.91 14.16 -12.28
CA MET A 606 4.31 12.82 -11.87
C MET A 606 4.02 12.63 -10.38
N VAL A 607 3.02 11.83 -10.07
CA VAL A 607 2.48 11.69 -8.71
C VAL A 607 2.66 10.26 -8.20
N PRO A 608 3.17 10.04 -6.98
CA PRO A 608 3.25 8.71 -6.38
C PRO A 608 1.85 8.17 -6.05
N PHE A 609 1.81 7.04 -5.34
CA PHE A 609 0.54 6.55 -4.80
C PHE A 609 -0.08 7.54 -3.81
N ALA A 610 -1.40 7.47 -3.72
CA ALA A 610 -2.15 8.25 -2.74
C ALA A 610 -2.24 7.46 -1.43
N ASP A 611 -2.46 8.16 -0.32
CA ASP A 611 -2.47 7.58 1.02
C ASP A 611 -3.62 6.59 1.23
N SER A 612 -4.76 6.85 0.58
CA SER A 612 -5.90 5.95 0.58
C SER A 612 -6.39 5.61 -0.82
N TYR A 613 -7.18 4.53 -0.89
CA TYR A 613 -7.87 4.15 -2.13
C TYR A 613 -8.97 5.16 -2.50
N GLY A 614 -9.59 5.83 -1.52
CA GLY A 614 -10.54 6.92 -1.78
C GLY A 614 -9.86 8.10 -2.48
N ASP A 615 -8.68 8.50 -1.99
CA ASP A 615 -7.87 9.57 -2.59
C ASP A 615 -7.36 9.18 -3.98
N HIS A 616 -7.06 7.90 -4.19
CA HIS A 616 -6.74 7.40 -5.52
C HIS A 616 -7.90 7.60 -6.51
N LEU A 617 -9.13 7.26 -6.12
CA LEU A 617 -10.30 7.48 -6.97
C LEU A 617 -10.57 8.98 -7.15
N ALA A 618 -10.44 9.77 -6.09
CA ALA A 618 -10.61 11.23 -6.15
C ALA A 618 -9.62 11.90 -7.11
N ALA A 619 -8.42 11.35 -7.27
CA ALA A 619 -7.41 11.87 -8.20
C ALA A 619 -7.88 11.87 -9.68
N TYR A 620 -8.83 11.00 -10.08
CA TYR A 620 -9.45 11.06 -11.41
C TYR A 620 -10.26 12.34 -11.64
N GLY A 621 -10.66 13.06 -10.58
CA GLY A 621 -11.24 14.40 -10.67
C GLY A 621 -10.31 15.44 -11.29
N ARG A 622 -9.00 15.14 -11.38
CA ARG A 622 -7.97 15.99 -11.96
C ARG A 622 -7.64 15.66 -13.42
N VAL A 623 -8.34 14.66 -13.98
CA VAL A 623 -8.10 14.15 -15.34
C VAL A 623 -9.33 14.38 -16.19
N ASP A 624 -9.13 14.98 -17.36
CA ASP A 624 -10.16 15.18 -18.38
C ASP A 624 -10.34 13.92 -19.23
N ILE A 625 -9.24 13.38 -19.74
CA ILE A 625 -9.21 12.21 -20.65
C ILE A 625 -8.11 11.25 -20.17
N ALA A 626 -8.45 9.98 -19.96
CA ALA A 626 -7.48 8.95 -19.62
C ALA A 626 -6.79 8.42 -20.88
N LEU A 627 -5.49 8.14 -20.77
CA LEU A 627 -4.71 7.49 -21.82
C LEU A 627 -4.28 6.10 -21.34
N ASP A 628 -4.53 5.09 -22.16
CA ASP A 628 -4.11 3.73 -21.87
C ASP A 628 -2.64 3.48 -22.23
N CYS A 629 -2.16 2.30 -21.86
CA CYS A 629 -0.84 1.77 -22.21
C CYS A 629 -0.93 0.66 -23.27
N PHE A 630 0.18 0.45 -23.98
CA PHE A 630 0.33 -0.55 -25.03
C PHE A 630 1.72 -1.22 -24.95
N PRO A 631 1.88 -2.53 -25.22
CA PRO A 631 0.86 -3.50 -25.63
C PRO A 631 0.02 -4.03 -24.48
N TYR A 632 0.36 -3.68 -23.23
CA TYR A 632 -0.39 -4.11 -22.07
C TYR A 632 -1.38 -3.03 -21.64
N ASN A 633 -2.65 -3.23 -22.01
CA ASN A 633 -3.74 -2.34 -21.65
C ASN A 633 -4.08 -2.35 -20.14
N GLY A 634 -4.81 -1.32 -19.71
CA GLY A 634 -5.49 -1.28 -18.44
C GLY A 634 -6.59 -2.33 -18.30
N THR A 635 -7.03 -2.54 -17.06
CA THR A 635 -8.22 -3.36 -16.77
C THR A 635 -8.96 -2.74 -15.59
N ALA A 636 -8.39 -2.82 -14.40
CA ALA A 636 -8.88 -2.15 -13.20
C ALA A 636 -8.94 -0.63 -13.41
N THR A 637 -7.80 -0.07 -13.83
CA THR A 637 -7.60 1.36 -14.08
C THR A 637 -8.54 1.89 -15.16
N THR A 638 -8.88 1.08 -16.17
CA THR A 638 -9.87 1.40 -17.20
C THR A 638 -11.27 1.46 -16.59
N CYS A 639 -11.66 0.45 -15.81
CA CYS A 639 -12.96 0.44 -15.12
C CYS A 639 -13.08 1.60 -14.11
N GLU A 640 -12.02 1.89 -13.37
CA GLU A 640 -11.97 2.98 -12.39
C GLU A 640 -12.04 4.35 -13.06
N ALA A 641 -11.32 4.58 -14.16
CA ALA A 641 -11.40 5.82 -14.94
C ALA A 641 -12.84 6.09 -15.39
N LEU A 642 -13.46 5.10 -16.03
CA LEU A 642 -14.84 5.19 -16.49
C LEU A 642 -15.82 5.39 -15.32
N TRP A 643 -15.64 4.67 -14.21
CA TRP A 643 -16.47 4.83 -13.01
C TRP A 643 -16.34 6.22 -12.37
N MET A 644 -15.19 6.88 -12.52
CA MET A 644 -14.96 8.25 -12.09
C MET A 644 -15.32 9.30 -13.16
N GLY A 645 -15.94 8.89 -14.27
CA GLY A 645 -16.42 9.76 -15.33
C GLY A 645 -15.36 10.17 -16.36
N VAL A 646 -14.18 9.57 -16.32
CA VAL A 646 -13.08 9.92 -17.24
C VAL A 646 -13.15 8.99 -18.46
N PRO A 647 -13.46 9.50 -19.67
CA PRO A 647 -13.34 8.68 -20.89
C PRO A 647 -11.88 8.32 -21.15
N LEU A 648 -11.65 7.19 -21.82
CA LEU A 648 -10.33 6.63 -22.02
C LEU A 648 -10.08 6.36 -23.51
N VAL A 649 -8.91 6.78 -24.00
CA VAL A 649 -8.40 6.44 -25.33
C VAL A 649 -7.41 5.28 -25.19
N SER A 650 -7.59 4.23 -26.00
CA SER A 650 -6.72 3.06 -26.01
C SER A 650 -6.26 2.72 -27.43
N LEU A 651 -5.13 2.03 -27.53
CA LEU A 651 -4.62 1.42 -28.76
C LEU A 651 -4.87 -0.10 -28.69
N THR A 652 -5.51 -0.61 -29.74
CA THR A 652 -5.91 -2.00 -29.89
C THR A 652 -4.87 -2.74 -30.73
N GLY A 653 -4.32 -3.83 -30.19
CA GLY A 653 -3.33 -4.65 -30.88
C GLY A 653 -3.85 -6.00 -31.39
N ARG A 654 -2.89 -6.90 -31.65
CA ARG A 654 -3.09 -8.22 -32.27
C ARG A 654 -3.26 -9.38 -31.28
N SER A 655 -3.19 -9.12 -29.98
CA SER A 655 -3.28 -10.14 -28.93
C SER A 655 -4.15 -9.69 -27.77
N HIS A 656 -4.69 -10.64 -26.99
CA HIS A 656 -5.60 -10.37 -25.86
C HIS A 656 -5.13 -9.24 -24.94
N VAL A 657 -3.85 -9.26 -24.53
CA VAL A 657 -3.25 -8.26 -23.61
C VAL A 657 -3.34 -6.82 -24.11
N SER A 658 -3.43 -6.64 -25.42
CA SER A 658 -3.55 -5.36 -26.12
C SER A 658 -4.97 -5.01 -26.56
N ARG A 659 -5.97 -5.74 -26.05
CA ARG A 659 -7.39 -5.59 -26.46
C ARG A 659 -8.36 -5.55 -25.29
N VAL A 660 -7.88 -5.66 -24.05
CA VAL A 660 -8.74 -5.65 -22.85
C VAL A 660 -9.53 -4.34 -22.74
N SER A 661 -8.89 -3.20 -22.96
CA SER A 661 -9.60 -1.91 -22.93
C SER A 661 -10.61 -1.79 -24.07
N ALA A 662 -10.33 -2.35 -25.25
CA ALA A 662 -11.28 -2.37 -26.36
C ALA A 662 -12.57 -3.13 -25.98
N SER A 663 -12.44 -4.28 -25.32
CA SER A 663 -13.59 -5.02 -24.78
C SER A 663 -14.39 -4.19 -23.77
N ILE A 664 -13.71 -3.59 -22.78
CA ILE A 664 -14.37 -2.80 -21.73
C ILE A 664 -15.11 -1.60 -22.34
N LEU A 665 -14.48 -0.89 -23.27
CA LEU A 665 -15.07 0.25 -23.97
C LEU A 665 -16.27 -0.18 -24.83
N ALA A 666 -16.21 -1.34 -25.48
CA ALA A 666 -17.34 -1.87 -26.25
C ALA A 666 -18.55 -2.16 -25.34
N GLN A 667 -18.35 -2.74 -24.16
CA GLN A 667 -19.44 -3.04 -23.21
C GLN A 667 -20.21 -1.79 -22.76
N VAL A 668 -19.55 -0.62 -22.72
CA VAL A 668 -20.18 0.66 -22.30
C VAL A 668 -20.60 1.55 -23.48
N GLY A 669 -20.50 1.05 -24.71
CA GLY A 669 -20.87 1.79 -25.93
C GLY A 669 -19.89 2.88 -26.34
N LEU A 670 -18.61 2.75 -25.95
CA LEU A 670 -17.52 3.67 -26.26
C LEU A 670 -16.41 3.00 -27.09
N GLY A 671 -16.74 1.92 -27.82
CA GLY A 671 -15.77 1.15 -28.61
C GLY A 671 -14.99 1.98 -29.64
N HIS A 672 -15.53 3.11 -30.10
CA HIS A 672 -14.84 4.03 -31.01
C HIS A 672 -13.59 4.70 -30.40
N LEU A 673 -13.44 4.69 -29.06
CA LEU A 673 -12.24 5.20 -28.37
C LEU A 673 -11.11 4.16 -28.28
N ALA A 674 -11.35 2.93 -28.74
CA ALA A 674 -10.34 1.90 -28.90
C ALA A 674 -9.81 1.91 -30.35
N ALA A 675 -8.78 2.71 -30.58
CA ALA A 675 -8.22 2.91 -31.91
C ALA A 675 -7.38 1.70 -32.37
N GLU A 676 -7.36 1.42 -33.67
CA GLU A 676 -6.54 0.34 -34.25
C GLU A 676 -5.15 0.82 -34.71
N THR A 677 -4.95 2.14 -34.83
CA THR A 677 -3.67 2.75 -35.19
C THR A 677 -3.33 3.92 -34.27
N GLN A 678 -2.05 4.32 -34.25
CA GLN A 678 -1.62 5.47 -33.45
C GLN A 678 -2.25 6.77 -33.94
N GLU A 679 -2.41 6.92 -35.26
CA GLU A 679 -3.04 8.09 -35.87
C GLU A 679 -4.50 8.22 -35.45
N ALA A 680 -5.23 7.10 -35.46
CA ALA A 680 -6.61 7.07 -34.98
C ALA A 680 -6.70 7.36 -33.47
N ALA A 681 -5.74 6.87 -32.67
CA ALA A 681 -5.68 7.16 -31.24
C ALA A 681 -5.43 8.66 -30.97
N VAL A 682 -4.52 9.28 -31.73
CA VAL A 682 -4.28 10.73 -31.67
C VAL A 682 -5.52 11.50 -32.09
N GLY A 683 -6.19 11.10 -33.17
CA GLY A 683 -7.43 11.70 -33.64
C GLY A 683 -8.52 11.69 -32.58
N ALA A 684 -8.77 10.54 -31.95
CA ALA A 684 -9.77 10.40 -30.88
C ALA A 684 -9.45 11.28 -29.66
N ALA A 685 -8.17 11.37 -29.27
CA ALA A 685 -7.74 12.22 -28.17
C ALA A 685 -7.92 13.72 -28.50
N VAL A 686 -7.63 14.14 -29.73
CA VAL A 686 -7.82 15.51 -30.22
C VAL A 686 -9.31 15.87 -30.28
N GLU A 687 -10.15 14.97 -30.79
CA GLU A 687 -11.59 15.16 -30.87
C GLU A 687 -12.18 15.41 -29.47
N LEU A 688 -11.91 14.52 -28.52
CA LEU A 688 -12.33 14.67 -27.12
C LEU A 688 -11.79 15.96 -26.48
N ALA A 689 -10.55 16.34 -26.79
CA ALA A 689 -9.92 17.54 -26.24
C ALA A 689 -10.48 18.84 -26.85
N SER A 690 -11.09 18.77 -28.04
CA SER A 690 -11.63 19.93 -28.76
C SER A 690 -13.06 20.30 -28.33
N ASP A 691 -13.84 19.33 -27.82
CA ASP A 691 -15.22 19.53 -27.35
C ASP A 691 -15.34 19.36 -25.83
N ILE A 692 -15.00 20.42 -25.09
CA ILE A 692 -15.05 20.40 -23.62
C ILE A 692 -16.48 20.27 -23.07
N GLN A 693 -17.50 20.75 -23.80
CA GLN A 693 -18.90 20.59 -23.38
C GLN A 693 -19.37 19.16 -23.58
N GLY A 694 -19.08 18.56 -24.74
CA GLY A 694 -19.34 17.13 -24.98
C GLY A 694 -18.60 16.24 -23.98
N LEU A 695 -17.36 16.59 -23.62
CA LEU A 695 -16.61 15.90 -22.58
C LEU A 695 -17.29 16.00 -21.21
N ARG A 696 -17.84 17.17 -20.85
CA ARG A 696 -18.60 17.36 -19.61
C ARG A 696 -19.84 16.48 -19.59
N ASP A 697 -20.62 16.48 -20.67
CA ASP A 697 -21.88 15.76 -20.74
C ASP A 697 -21.63 14.23 -20.74
N LEU A 698 -20.59 13.76 -21.44
CA LEU A 698 -20.14 12.37 -21.38
C LEU A 698 -19.69 11.99 -19.96
N ARG A 699 -18.89 12.82 -19.31
CA ARG A 699 -18.37 12.58 -17.95
C ARG A 699 -19.48 12.44 -16.92
N LEU A 700 -20.43 13.37 -16.93
CA LEU A 700 -21.51 13.41 -15.93
C LEU A 700 -22.50 12.26 -16.08
N THR A 701 -22.65 11.70 -17.30
CA THR A 701 -23.54 10.56 -17.58
C THR A 701 -22.84 9.20 -17.53
N MET A 702 -21.52 9.18 -17.35
CA MET A 702 -20.71 7.96 -17.46
C MET A 702 -21.06 6.89 -16.41
N ARG A 703 -21.38 7.30 -15.17
CA ARG A 703 -21.79 6.35 -14.12
C ARG A 703 -23.09 5.63 -14.45
N ASP A 704 -24.07 6.38 -14.90
CA ASP A 704 -25.36 5.81 -15.29
C ASP A 704 -25.16 4.85 -16.46
N ARG A 705 -24.42 5.27 -17.48
CA ARG A 705 -24.00 4.42 -18.61
C ARG A 705 -23.33 3.12 -18.16
N LEU A 706 -22.40 3.17 -17.21
CA LEU A 706 -21.74 1.98 -16.68
C LEU A 706 -22.72 1.10 -15.92
N SER A 707 -23.55 1.69 -15.06
CA SER A 707 -24.49 0.96 -14.21
C SER A 707 -25.55 0.19 -14.99
N THR A 708 -25.90 0.66 -16.19
CA THR A 708 -26.86 0.00 -17.09
C THR A 708 -26.20 -0.91 -18.14
N SER A 709 -24.87 -0.96 -18.18
CA SER A 709 -24.13 -1.75 -19.17
C SER A 709 -23.92 -3.20 -18.74
N SER A 710 -23.57 -4.07 -19.69
CA SER A 710 -23.22 -5.47 -19.39
C SER A 710 -21.98 -5.59 -18.50
N LEU A 711 -21.14 -4.56 -18.45
CA LEU A 711 -19.96 -4.51 -17.58
C LEU A 711 -20.35 -4.49 -16.10
N MET A 712 -21.52 -3.98 -15.72
CA MET A 712 -21.98 -4.00 -14.32
C MET A 712 -23.14 -4.96 -14.06
N ASP A 713 -23.59 -5.70 -15.07
CA ASP A 713 -24.58 -6.78 -14.92
C ASP A 713 -23.94 -8.08 -14.42
N MET A 714 -23.73 -8.15 -13.11
CA MET A 714 -23.15 -9.32 -12.45
C MET A 714 -24.00 -10.58 -12.62
N THR A 715 -25.33 -10.44 -12.60
CA THR A 715 -26.23 -11.59 -12.64
C THR A 715 -26.29 -12.17 -14.04
N GLY A 716 -26.42 -11.31 -15.07
CA GLY A 716 -26.33 -11.73 -16.46
C GLY A 716 -24.97 -12.32 -16.81
N PHE A 717 -23.88 -11.72 -16.32
CA PHE A 717 -22.53 -12.27 -16.51
C PHE A 717 -22.40 -13.70 -15.98
N VAL A 718 -22.86 -13.96 -14.74
CA VAL A 718 -22.76 -15.29 -14.14
C VAL A 718 -23.62 -16.31 -14.88
N ARG A 719 -24.82 -15.94 -15.36
CA ARG A 719 -25.64 -16.84 -16.19
C ARG A 719 -24.91 -17.26 -17.47
N ARG A 720 -24.30 -16.30 -18.18
CA ARG A 720 -23.49 -16.60 -19.38
C ARG A 720 -22.29 -17.50 -19.06
N LEU A 721 -21.66 -17.27 -17.91
CA LEU A 721 -20.54 -18.10 -17.42
C LEU A 721 -21.00 -19.53 -17.09
N GLU A 722 -22.17 -19.69 -16.48
CA GLU A 722 -22.79 -20.99 -16.16
C GLU A 722 -23.18 -21.77 -17.43
N GLU A 723 -23.75 -21.08 -18.42
CA GLU A 723 -24.04 -21.65 -19.73
C GLU A 723 -22.76 -22.16 -20.41
N ALA A 724 -21.69 -21.37 -20.37
CA ALA A 724 -20.37 -21.76 -20.86
C ALA A 724 -19.82 -23.01 -20.14
N TYR A 725 -19.93 -23.07 -18.82
CA TYR A 725 -19.53 -24.24 -18.04
C TYR A 725 -20.35 -25.48 -18.42
N ARG A 726 -21.67 -25.33 -18.57
CA ARG A 726 -22.57 -26.41 -18.99
C ARG A 726 -22.21 -26.94 -20.38
N GLN A 727 -21.98 -26.05 -21.34
CA GLN A 727 -21.58 -26.42 -22.71
C GLN A 727 -20.25 -27.16 -22.75
N ALA A 728 -19.25 -26.70 -21.99
CA ALA A 728 -17.96 -27.38 -21.89
C ALA A 728 -18.12 -28.80 -21.30
N TRP A 729 -18.97 -28.96 -20.29
CA TRP A 729 -19.26 -30.24 -19.67
C TRP A 729 -19.99 -31.22 -20.62
N GLN A 730 -21.04 -30.76 -21.31
CA GLN A 730 -21.78 -31.55 -22.30
C GLN A 730 -20.88 -32.01 -23.46
N THR A 731 -20.03 -31.11 -23.97
CA THR A 731 -19.05 -31.43 -25.05
C THR A 731 -18.12 -32.57 -24.62
N ARG A 732 -17.66 -32.52 -23.37
CA ARG A 732 -16.84 -33.59 -22.80
C ARG A 732 -17.59 -34.91 -22.70
N ALA A 733 -18.84 -34.90 -22.23
CA ALA A 733 -19.65 -36.10 -22.08
C ALA A 733 -19.82 -36.80 -23.44
N ALA A 734 -20.15 -36.04 -24.49
CA ALA A 734 -20.31 -36.56 -25.86
C ALA A 734 -19.01 -37.18 -26.42
N THR A 735 -17.85 -36.58 -26.13
CA THR A 735 -16.55 -37.12 -26.59
C THR A 735 -16.21 -38.45 -25.92
N ARG A 736 -16.71 -38.69 -24.69
CA ARG A 736 -16.53 -39.97 -23.97
C ARG A 736 -17.48 -41.07 -24.43
N GLU A 737 -18.65 -40.74 -24.96
CA GLU A 737 -19.55 -41.73 -25.55
C GLU A 737 -19.05 -42.23 -26.92
N GLN A 738 -18.23 -41.43 -27.61
CA GLN A 738 -17.66 -41.74 -28.92
C GLN A 738 -16.32 -42.48 -28.87
N ALA A 739 -15.64 -42.50 -27.72
CA ALA A 739 -14.33 -43.12 -27.50
C ALA A 739 -14.44 -44.37 -26.65
#